data_AF-A0A1T4QCK3-F1
#
_entry.id   AF-A0A1T4QCK3-F1
#
_cell.length_a   1.000
_cell.length_b   1.000
_cell.length_c   1.000
_cell.angle_alpha   90.00
_cell.angle_beta   90.00
_cell.angle_gamma   90.00
#
_symmetry.space_group_name_H-M   'P 1'
#
loop_
_entity.id
_entity.type
_entity.pdbx_description
1 polymer ?
#
loop_
_entity_poly.entity_id
_entity_poly.type
_entity_poly.pdbx_seq_one_letter_code
_entity_poly.pdbx_strand_id
1 'polypeptide(L)'
;MIRNGQHKEAIESIDKALSSNILDDKYKSSLLLKKAQTFSSITDYESAKKTYIDLISFNESIHGDAKNLSHLYTELARLQSMNKDENDLAVGSVKKALQYNRDNSFASTLLSQLSNGKTNTNSNIDSASDDSELMLESDEGSVTISKMIDIDIKEHKFTNEDILRNDSKPNAIIAKNIFDTAKATKEVDLSERYPVYLEAAKAFSELPIGSYDYQDYLEAVAYYAILKGDSIYIKFRNAVSQGENDIKYLTRLKDSACSYYIESLNLMSSIPSNRLLSILSNYLKISIALCNIKNNEPVNFTGQFQSVFFSCIDSDNVEYNDIAWSVIIAVGAASAGAWNKLVRIKGGTSGLYGKMSGNPQTIYNTINRLGATNISTNLKPGDFLKSAFKKRITLNKELATYCGEMIKLNVDVHLITRISDAWRKIREYDFLMSTTDNESKNAVEDFLRILTPYANRNQAERTTLLIQVQRLLEKQIAFINDNTTYYGRTFFFSLFNKWKKSIQGLLDKKIADTLPILQVLADPPYIVMNGEKKIVNLIVKNIGDSTADGCILAPRVSEVNSSKSIKAVNEYKREIPAGTNFEFSMNLPKHLYDANSIELSMEITALYQGKEVGTQEYLFTLENEPESSLTYNDIPWKDGAIPKEQMFKGRKQILDVLKRHYTSLEKDKPYILYGLTRTGKSSILKYLKEALNNQTTTFDGHQFTIATFDWDLSLASSLGNAQDLWQYLLFDQVYDHIGDYLDGSVYQEFNLSERPRAKDFPSILFYLKKKGIYPLFLVDEFSFIKVLMDNRIVNPAFLHTLRQYALEGLASFIYAGTYDIKALIKDQKYGITGQLVNAVEEQISEISPSAAEELITVMGERLRFTNEAISHIHTLSGDVPYFIQIICKYCGLFAVEKKRSIIGYPELEYVIKILTGEHEYEQGSMVMPLPENVFQNNMFSPADPKEVNVLITSLAYFNRENIENQRGVGMVELQELWAKKNIQAFRSKLAEAIELLLEKKVILQYEDDGLPVYKLSVDLFRRWWGQHHNDLTREIDTIL
;
A
#
# COMPACT_ATOMS: atom_id res chain seq x y z
N MET A 1 -3.08 36.75 -57.02
CA MET A 1 -2.73 36.95 -55.60
C MET A 1 -3.51 36.00 -54.69
N ILE A 2 -4.81 36.20 -54.41
CA ILE A 2 -5.60 35.29 -53.53
C ILE A 2 -5.61 33.83 -54.03
N ARG A 3 -5.83 33.59 -55.34
CA ARG A 3 -5.79 32.24 -55.94
C ARG A 3 -4.38 31.61 -55.94
N ASN A 4 -3.33 32.39 -55.68
CA ASN A 4 -1.93 31.94 -55.68
C ASN A 4 -1.34 31.88 -54.26
N GLY A 5 -2.18 31.97 -53.20
CA GLY A 5 -1.73 31.88 -51.80
C GLY A 5 -1.06 33.14 -51.23
N GLN A 6 -0.92 34.22 -52.01
CA GLN A 6 -0.30 35.48 -51.58
C GLN A 6 -1.31 36.38 -50.84
N HIS A 7 -1.85 35.90 -49.72
CA HIS A 7 -2.97 36.55 -49.01
C HIS A 7 -2.60 37.90 -48.39
N LYS A 8 -1.38 38.04 -47.84
CA LYS A 8 -0.91 39.28 -47.20
C LYS A 8 -0.73 40.43 -48.21
N GLU A 9 -0.07 40.15 -49.34
CA GLU A 9 0.10 41.11 -50.45
C GLU A 9 -1.25 41.48 -51.10
N ALA A 10 -2.19 40.53 -51.15
CA ALA A 10 -3.55 40.80 -51.63
C ALA A 10 -4.30 41.79 -50.71
N ILE A 11 -4.20 41.61 -49.39
CA ILE A 11 -4.84 42.49 -48.41
C ILE A 11 -4.22 43.90 -48.47
N GLU A 12 -2.89 44.02 -48.51
CA GLU A 12 -2.21 45.32 -48.65
C GLU A 12 -2.58 46.04 -49.97
N SER A 13 -2.77 45.28 -51.05
CA SER A 13 -3.21 45.84 -52.34
C SER A 13 -4.68 46.31 -52.29
N ILE A 14 -5.55 45.56 -51.60
CA ILE A 14 -6.94 45.97 -51.39
C ILE A 14 -7.01 47.23 -50.52
N ASP A 15 -6.18 47.34 -49.48
CA ASP A 15 -6.15 48.51 -48.59
C ASP A 15 -5.66 49.77 -49.30
N LYS A 16 -4.62 49.65 -50.13
CA LYS A 16 -4.18 50.74 -51.01
C LYS A 16 -5.30 51.17 -51.96
N ALA A 17 -6.03 50.22 -52.56
CA ALA A 17 -7.15 50.54 -53.43
C ALA A 17 -8.27 51.28 -52.66
N LEU A 18 -8.70 50.76 -51.51
CA LEU A 18 -9.76 51.35 -50.67
C LEU A 18 -9.41 52.76 -50.15
N SER A 19 -8.11 53.11 -50.04
CA SER A 19 -7.64 54.44 -49.64
C SER A 19 -7.69 55.51 -50.75
N SER A 20 -7.99 55.13 -51.99
CA SER A 20 -8.11 56.06 -53.12
C SER A 20 -9.55 56.62 -53.26
N ASN A 21 -9.70 57.94 -53.36
CA ASN A 21 -11.00 58.65 -53.37
C ASN A 21 -11.81 58.52 -54.68
N ILE A 22 -11.48 57.58 -55.58
CA ILE A 22 -12.04 57.48 -56.95
C ILE A 22 -12.64 56.08 -57.21
N LEU A 23 -13.25 55.45 -56.21
CA LEU A 23 -13.87 54.13 -56.33
C LEU A 23 -15.39 54.22 -56.26
N ASP A 24 -16.04 53.63 -57.26
CA ASP A 24 -17.49 53.40 -57.29
C ASP A 24 -17.94 52.51 -56.12
N ASP A 25 -19.10 52.80 -55.56
CA ASP A 25 -19.62 52.17 -54.34
C ASP A 25 -19.77 50.64 -54.49
N LYS A 26 -20.12 50.19 -55.70
CA LYS A 26 -20.22 48.76 -56.03
C LYS A 26 -18.86 48.05 -55.96
N TYR A 27 -17.80 48.70 -56.44
CA TYR A 27 -16.44 48.17 -56.38
C TYR A 27 -15.88 48.21 -54.96
N LYS A 28 -16.20 49.25 -54.19
CA LYS A 28 -15.83 49.37 -52.78
C LYS A 28 -16.46 48.27 -51.93
N SER A 29 -17.76 48.00 -52.10
CA SER A 29 -18.45 46.88 -51.43
C SER A 29 -17.85 45.52 -51.83
N SER A 30 -17.56 45.31 -53.12
CA SER A 30 -16.92 44.08 -53.60
C SER A 30 -15.51 43.88 -53.06
N LEU A 31 -14.71 44.94 -52.92
CA LEU A 31 -13.35 44.87 -52.38
C LEU A 31 -13.35 44.58 -50.88
N LEU A 32 -14.25 45.20 -50.11
CA LEU A 32 -14.46 44.92 -48.69
C LEU A 32 -14.93 43.48 -48.44
N LEU A 33 -15.86 42.97 -49.25
CA LEU A 33 -16.29 41.57 -49.19
C LEU A 33 -15.13 40.61 -49.47
N LYS A 34 -14.31 40.91 -50.48
CA LYS A 34 -13.16 40.06 -50.84
C LYS A 34 -12.07 40.10 -49.76
N LYS A 35 -11.87 41.25 -49.10
CA LYS A 35 -10.99 41.41 -47.94
C LYS A 35 -11.48 40.57 -46.76
N ALA A 36 -12.77 40.64 -46.42
CA ALA A 36 -13.37 39.88 -45.34
C ALA A 36 -13.26 38.35 -45.57
N GLN A 37 -13.58 37.90 -46.79
CA GLN A 37 -13.43 36.49 -47.19
C GLN A 37 -11.96 36.03 -47.16
N THR A 38 -11.02 36.90 -47.52
CA THR A 38 -9.58 36.58 -47.47
C THR A 38 -9.12 36.41 -46.02
N PHE A 39 -9.54 37.28 -45.09
CA PHE A 39 -9.27 37.11 -43.65
C PHE A 39 -9.88 35.82 -43.08
N SER A 40 -11.13 35.50 -43.44
CA SER A 40 -11.76 34.23 -43.06
C SER A 40 -11.00 33.02 -43.60
N SER A 41 -10.44 33.09 -44.81
CA SER A 41 -9.67 31.99 -45.42
C SER A 41 -8.32 31.74 -44.75
N ILE A 42 -7.68 32.77 -44.16
CA ILE A 42 -6.42 32.66 -43.43
C ILE A 42 -6.62 32.53 -41.91
N THR A 43 -7.85 32.25 -41.47
CA THR A 43 -8.22 32.05 -40.05
C THR A 43 -8.01 33.25 -39.11
N ASP A 44 -7.89 34.47 -39.65
CA ASP A 44 -7.86 35.71 -38.87
C ASP A 44 -9.27 36.25 -38.68
N TYR A 45 -10.01 35.62 -37.75
CA TYR A 45 -11.44 35.84 -37.57
C TYR A 45 -11.79 37.20 -36.97
N GLU A 46 -10.92 37.81 -36.16
CA GLU A 46 -11.15 39.14 -35.60
C GLU A 46 -11.04 40.23 -36.67
N SER A 47 -10.03 40.15 -37.54
CA SER A 47 -9.92 41.05 -38.69
C SER A 47 -11.06 40.84 -39.69
N ALA A 48 -11.50 39.59 -39.89
CA ALA A 48 -12.68 39.29 -40.70
C ALA A 48 -13.95 39.91 -40.12
N LYS A 49 -14.19 39.75 -38.80
CA LYS A 49 -15.35 40.31 -38.08
C LYS A 49 -15.41 41.82 -38.25
N LYS A 50 -14.29 42.51 -38.00
CA LYS A 50 -14.20 43.97 -38.17
C LYS A 50 -14.49 44.40 -39.61
N THR A 51 -13.93 43.69 -40.59
CA THR A 51 -14.17 43.97 -42.01
C THR A 51 -15.63 43.70 -42.43
N TYR A 52 -16.29 42.69 -41.87
CA TYR A 52 -17.71 42.41 -42.09
C TYR A 52 -18.61 43.48 -41.46
N ILE A 53 -18.27 43.99 -40.28
CA ILE A 53 -18.97 45.13 -39.66
C ILE A 53 -18.87 46.36 -40.57
N ASP A 54 -17.65 46.70 -41.01
CA ASP A 54 -17.40 47.83 -41.91
C ASP A 54 -18.16 47.68 -43.24
N LEU A 55 -18.21 46.46 -43.78
CA LEU A 55 -18.94 46.12 -45.01
C LEU A 55 -20.47 46.23 -44.83
N ILE A 56 -21.01 45.81 -43.70
CA ILE A 56 -22.44 45.89 -43.40
C ILE A 56 -22.84 47.35 -43.23
N SER A 57 -22.11 48.12 -42.42
CA SER A 57 -22.37 49.56 -42.23
C SER A 57 -22.27 50.32 -43.55
N PHE A 58 -21.32 49.97 -44.42
CA PHE A 58 -21.23 50.53 -45.76
C PHE A 58 -22.44 50.16 -46.63
N ASN A 59 -22.82 48.89 -46.70
CA ASN A 59 -23.98 48.44 -47.50
C ASN A 59 -25.32 48.99 -46.97
N GLU A 60 -25.47 49.20 -45.66
CA GLU A 60 -26.64 49.87 -45.08
C GLU A 60 -26.69 51.36 -45.49
N SER A 61 -25.54 52.04 -45.51
CA SER A 61 -25.45 53.46 -45.89
C SER A 61 -25.81 53.74 -47.37
N ILE A 62 -25.62 52.75 -48.25
CA ILE A 62 -25.95 52.84 -49.68
C ILE A 62 -27.28 52.17 -50.05
N HIS A 63 -28.09 51.75 -49.06
CA HIS A 63 -29.34 51.01 -49.25
C HIS A 63 -29.18 49.74 -50.13
N GLY A 64 -28.20 48.91 -49.80
CA GLY A 64 -27.94 47.64 -50.49
C GLY A 64 -29.10 46.64 -50.42
N ASP A 65 -29.10 45.65 -51.32
CA ASP A 65 -30.14 44.62 -51.42
C ASP A 65 -30.37 43.88 -50.10
N ALA A 66 -31.64 43.73 -49.71
CA ALA A 66 -32.06 43.11 -48.45
C ALA A 66 -31.62 41.64 -48.35
N LYS A 67 -31.60 40.89 -49.45
CA LYS A 67 -31.08 39.51 -49.45
C LYS A 67 -29.58 39.47 -49.21
N ASN A 68 -28.83 40.41 -49.78
CA ASN A 68 -27.39 40.53 -49.56
C ASN A 68 -27.09 40.94 -48.10
N LEU A 69 -27.81 41.92 -47.55
CA LEU A 69 -27.69 42.31 -46.13
C LEU A 69 -28.03 41.15 -45.18
N SER A 70 -29.09 40.37 -45.49
CA SER A 70 -29.42 39.16 -44.73
C SER A 70 -28.26 38.16 -44.72
N HIS A 71 -27.63 37.92 -45.88
CA HIS A 71 -26.49 37.02 -45.99
C HIS A 71 -25.27 37.55 -45.22
N LEU A 72 -24.97 38.85 -45.29
CA LEU A 72 -23.84 39.46 -44.58
C LEU A 72 -24.02 39.41 -43.06
N TYR A 73 -25.22 39.69 -42.55
CA TYR A 73 -25.53 39.55 -41.12
C TYR A 73 -25.48 38.09 -40.65
N THR A 74 -25.82 37.13 -41.51
CA THR A 74 -25.70 35.69 -41.21
C THR A 74 -24.23 35.28 -41.07
N GLU A 75 -23.35 35.76 -41.96
CA GLU A 75 -21.91 35.50 -41.89
C GLU A 75 -21.24 36.19 -40.68
N LEU A 76 -21.66 37.42 -40.34
CA LEU A 76 -21.20 38.09 -39.13
C LEU A 76 -21.62 37.32 -37.87
N ALA A 77 -22.87 36.86 -37.81
CA ALA A 77 -23.36 36.05 -36.70
C ALA A 77 -22.59 34.73 -36.57
N ARG A 78 -22.23 34.10 -37.70
CA ARG A 78 -21.37 32.91 -37.71
C ARG A 78 -20.03 33.20 -37.06
N LEU A 79 -19.36 34.29 -37.44
CA LEU A 79 -18.07 34.68 -36.86
C LEU A 79 -18.17 35.02 -35.37
N GLN A 80 -19.23 35.72 -34.94
CA GLN A 80 -19.48 36.04 -33.52
C GLN A 80 -19.75 34.78 -32.69
N SER A 81 -20.44 33.78 -33.24
CA SER A 81 -20.72 32.52 -32.55
C SER A 81 -19.47 31.67 -32.25
N MET A 82 -18.33 31.99 -32.88
CA MET A 82 -17.05 31.30 -32.61
C MET A 82 -16.46 31.66 -31.25
N ASN A 83 -16.85 32.79 -30.65
CA ASN A 83 -16.46 33.17 -29.30
C ASN A 83 -17.65 33.01 -28.34
N LYS A 84 -17.51 32.16 -27.32
CA LYS A 84 -18.59 31.86 -26.35
C LYS A 84 -19.08 33.10 -25.60
N ASP A 85 -18.23 34.11 -25.43
CA ASP A 85 -18.56 35.35 -24.73
C ASP A 85 -19.36 36.34 -25.60
N GLU A 86 -19.48 36.09 -26.92
CA GLU A 86 -20.20 36.96 -27.87
C GLU A 86 -21.53 36.36 -28.35
N ASN A 87 -22.03 35.32 -27.68
CA ASN A 87 -23.24 34.59 -28.08
C ASN A 87 -24.48 35.51 -28.18
N ASP A 88 -24.62 36.48 -27.28
CA ASP A 88 -25.72 37.46 -27.32
C ASP A 88 -25.64 38.39 -28.55
N LEU A 89 -24.42 38.73 -28.99
CA LEU A 89 -24.19 39.51 -30.21
C LEU A 89 -24.50 38.68 -31.46
N ALA A 90 -24.12 37.40 -31.46
CA ALA A 90 -24.44 36.47 -32.53
C ALA A 90 -25.96 36.31 -32.70
N VAL A 91 -26.69 36.09 -31.60
CA VAL A 91 -28.17 36.03 -31.61
C VAL A 91 -28.79 37.33 -32.14
N GLY A 92 -28.25 38.49 -31.75
CA GLY A 92 -28.67 39.80 -32.25
C GLY A 92 -28.48 39.95 -33.76
N SER A 93 -27.33 39.52 -34.28
CA SER A 93 -27.01 39.54 -35.72
C SER A 93 -27.88 38.58 -36.53
N VAL A 94 -28.17 37.38 -36.02
CA VAL A 94 -29.09 36.42 -36.68
C VAL A 94 -30.51 36.97 -36.76
N LYS A 95 -31.00 37.59 -35.67
CA LYS A 95 -32.33 38.23 -35.68
C LYS A 95 -32.43 39.34 -36.71
N LYS A 96 -31.38 40.15 -36.89
CA LYS A 96 -31.30 41.14 -37.96
C LYS A 96 -31.27 40.50 -39.35
N ALA A 97 -30.54 39.40 -39.54
CA ALA A 97 -30.53 38.67 -40.81
C ALA A 97 -31.93 38.19 -41.22
N LEU A 98 -32.71 37.68 -40.27
CA LEU A 98 -34.09 37.24 -40.47
C LEU A 98 -35.10 38.39 -40.64
N GLN A 99 -34.79 39.59 -40.11
CA GLN A 99 -35.59 40.79 -40.40
C GLN A 99 -35.47 41.22 -41.87
N TYR A 100 -34.27 41.11 -42.46
CA TYR A 100 -34.06 41.44 -43.87
C TYR A 100 -34.56 40.33 -44.83
N ASN A 101 -34.49 39.06 -44.44
CA ASN A 101 -35.07 37.94 -45.19
C ASN A 101 -35.54 36.82 -44.25
N ARG A 102 -36.86 36.70 -44.08
CA ARG A 102 -37.48 35.71 -43.17
C ARG A 102 -37.31 34.27 -43.64
N ASP A 103 -37.09 34.05 -44.94
CA ASP A 103 -36.98 32.71 -45.53
C ASP A 103 -35.54 32.19 -45.57
N ASN A 104 -34.60 32.87 -44.90
CA ASN A 104 -33.21 32.43 -44.81
C ASN A 104 -33.09 31.24 -43.85
N SER A 105 -33.16 30.03 -44.42
CA SER A 105 -33.08 28.76 -43.70
C SER A 105 -31.78 28.57 -42.91
N PHE A 106 -30.68 29.20 -43.34
CA PHE A 106 -29.40 29.13 -42.66
C PHE A 106 -29.40 29.99 -41.39
N ALA A 107 -29.97 31.19 -41.46
CA ALA A 107 -30.14 32.07 -40.30
C ALA A 107 -31.12 31.50 -39.28
N SER A 108 -32.22 30.87 -39.69
CA SER A 108 -33.18 30.25 -38.76
C SER A 108 -32.58 29.03 -38.04
N THR A 109 -31.75 28.24 -38.73
CA THR A 109 -31.01 27.11 -38.14
C THR A 109 -29.91 27.58 -37.19
N LEU A 110 -29.19 28.65 -37.53
CA LEU A 110 -28.19 29.23 -36.63
C LEU A 110 -28.85 29.82 -35.37
N LEU A 111 -30.04 30.42 -35.48
CA LEU A 111 -30.79 30.93 -34.33
C LEU A 111 -31.19 29.82 -33.36
N SER A 112 -31.69 28.68 -33.87
CA SER A 112 -32.09 27.55 -33.03
C SER A 112 -30.89 26.92 -32.30
N GLN A 113 -29.72 26.88 -32.95
CA GLN A 113 -28.46 26.43 -32.36
C GLN A 113 -27.98 27.33 -31.21
N LEU A 114 -28.04 28.66 -31.37
CA LEU A 114 -27.61 29.62 -30.34
C LEU A 114 -28.59 29.70 -29.15
N SER A 115 -29.86 29.31 -29.34
CA SER A 115 -30.95 29.46 -28.35
C SER A 115 -31.13 28.27 -27.40
N ASN A 116 -30.48 27.12 -27.61
CA ASN A 116 -30.63 25.90 -26.81
C ASN A 116 -30.06 25.96 -25.36
N GLY A 117 -30.00 27.16 -24.78
CA GLY A 117 -29.71 27.40 -23.35
C GLY A 117 -30.91 27.87 -22.50
N LYS A 118 -32.05 28.27 -23.09
CA LYS A 118 -33.24 28.71 -22.33
C LYS A 118 -34.54 28.38 -23.09
N THR A 119 -35.34 27.45 -22.56
CA THR A 119 -36.66 27.08 -23.08
C THR A 119 -37.72 28.13 -22.77
N ASN A 120 -38.51 28.49 -23.78
CA ASN A 120 -39.98 28.39 -23.77
C ASN A 120 -40.55 29.05 -25.02
N THR A 121 -41.44 28.37 -25.74
CA THR A 121 -42.57 29.02 -26.42
C THR A 121 -43.62 27.98 -26.79
N ASN A 122 -44.83 28.21 -26.31
CA ASN A 122 -46.06 27.56 -26.77
C ASN A 122 -46.36 27.94 -28.21
N SER A 123 -46.91 27.01 -28.98
CA SER A 123 -47.87 27.35 -30.03
C SER A 123 -48.80 26.17 -30.31
N ASN A 124 -50.09 26.42 -30.14
CA ASN A 124 -51.21 25.61 -30.63
C ASN A 124 -51.28 25.70 -32.16
N ILE A 125 -51.46 24.57 -32.87
CA ILE A 125 -52.25 24.50 -34.10
C ILE A 125 -52.99 23.14 -34.14
N ASP A 126 -54.25 23.23 -34.60
CA ASP A 126 -55.33 22.27 -34.63
C ASP A 126 -55.13 20.99 -35.48
N SER A 127 -55.97 20.03 -35.10
CA SER A 127 -56.18 18.66 -35.56
C SER A 127 -56.63 18.46 -37.02
N ALA A 128 -56.16 17.35 -37.64
CA ALA A 128 -56.99 16.41 -38.42
C ALA A 128 -56.27 15.06 -38.67
N SER A 129 -56.73 14.03 -37.95
CA SER A 129 -56.77 12.57 -38.22
C SER A 129 -55.76 11.86 -39.16
N ASP A 130 -55.02 10.90 -38.59
CA ASP A 130 -54.82 9.56 -39.20
C ASP A 130 -54.58 8.50 -38.07
N ASP A 131 -55.57 7.63 -37.83
CA ASP A 131 -55.66 6.71 -36.67
C ASP A 131 -54.70 5.49 -36.73
N SER A 132 -53.63 5.60 -37.53
CA SER A 132 -52.56 4.60 -37.66
C SER A 132 -51.19 5.11 -37.20
N GLU A 133 -51.11 6.38 -36.77
CA GLU A 133 -49.88 7.01 -36.32
C GLU A 133 -49.76 6.95 -34.79
N LEU A 134 -48.67 6.37 -34.27
CA LEU A 134 -48.33 6.53 -32.85
C LEU A 134 -47.94 7.99 -32.62
N MET A 135 -48.91 8.85 -32.32
CA MET A 135 -48.67 10.24 -31.92
C MET A 135 -48.10 10.26 -30.50
N LEU A 136 -46.86 9.79 -30.33
CA LEU A 136 -46.03 10.22 -29.21
C LEU A 136 -45.71 11.69 -29.48
N GLU A 137 -45.86 12.57 -28.48
CA GLU A 137 -45.19 13.86 -28.51
C GLU A 137 -43.70 13.55 -28.69
N SER A 138 -43.24 13.56 -29.93
CA SER A 138 -41.83 13.61 -30.22
C SER A 138 -41.35 14.92 -29.62
N ASP A 139 -40.31 14.86 -28.80
CA ASP A 139 -39.36 15.97 -28.69
C ASP A 139 -38.79 16.20 -30.11
N GLU A 140 -39.60 16.79 -31.01
CA GLU A 140 -39.22 17.24 -32.34
C GLU A 140 -38.32 18.45 -32.13
N GLY A 141 -37.02 18.19 -31.93
CA GLY A 141 -36.08 19.28 -31.71
C GLY A 141 -34.59 18.97 -31.84
N SER A 142 -34.12 17.73 -31.63
CA SER A 142 -32.70 17.47 -31.90
C SER A 142 -32.41 16.02 -32.27
N VAL A 143 -31.81 15.82 -33.45
CA VAL A 143 -31.06 14.61 -33.76
C VAL A 143 -29.93 14.53 -32.73
N THR A 144 -30.04 13.62 -31.76
CA THR A 144 -29.03 13.47 -30.71
C THR A 144 -28.13 12.30 -31.04
N ILE A 145 -26.84 12.57 -31.19
CA ILE A 145 -25.83 11.53 -31.36
C ILE A 145 -25.75 10.74 -30.05
N SER A 146 -25.87 9.42 -30.16
CA SER A 146 -25.77 8.53 -29.00
C SER A 146 -24.43 8.69 -28.28
N LYS A 147 -24.44 8.62 -26.95
CA LYS A 147 -23.23 8.62 -26.13
C LYS A 147 -22.25 7.52 -26.52
N MET A 148 -22.73 6.34 -26.93
CA MET A 148 -21.87 5.24 -27.37
C MET A 148 -21.06 5.64 -28.61
N ILE A 149 -21.73 6.22 -29.61
CA ILE A 149 -21.11 6.64 -30.86
C ILE A 149 -20.20 7.87 -30.64
N ASP A 150 -20.64 8.82 -29.80
CA ASP A 150 -19.84 10.00 -29.42
C ASP A 150 -18.51 9.62 -28.73
N ILE A 151 -18.51 8.59 -27.86
CA ILE A 151 -17.28 8.07 -27.25
C ILE A 151 -16.35 7.48 -28.32
N ASP A 152 -16.88 6.67 -29.25
CA ASP A 152 -16.09 6.08 -30.34
C ASP A 152 -15.45 7.16 -31.24
N ILE A 153 -16.20 8.21 -31.56
CA ILE A 153 -15.71 9.36 -32.33
C ILE A 153 -14.58 10.07 -31.57
N LYS A 154 -14.77 10.35 -30.27
CA LYS A 154 -13.78 11.08 -29.46
C LYS A 154 -12.47 10.33 -29.29
N GLU A 155 -12.51 9.01 -29.10
CA GLU A 155 -11.32 8.16 -28.91
C GLU A 155 -10.57 7.85 -30.21
N HIS A 156 -11.21 7.99 -31.36
CA HIS A 156 -10.58 7.73 -32.64
C HIS A 156 -9.37 8.66 -32.88
N LYS A 157 -8.25 8.08 -33.32
CA LYS A 157 -7.04 8.82 -33.69
C LYS A 157 -7.00 8.97 -35.21
N PHE A 158 -6.65 10.16 -35.69
CA PHE A 158 -6.51 10.40 -37.12
C PHE A 158 -5.42 9.53 -37.74
N THR A 159 -5.74 8.94 -38.88
CA THR A 159 -4.87 8.13 -39.72
C THR A 159 -4.63 8.76 -41.10
N ASN A 160 -5.48 9.70 -41.51
CA ASN A 160 -5.43 10.39 -42.78
C ASN A 160 -4.20 11.30 -42.89
N GLU A 161 -3.43 11.12 -43.97
CA GLU A 161 -2.19 11.86 -44.20
C GLU A 161 -2.39 13.38 -44.28
N ASP A 162 -3.51 13.86 -44.82
CA ASP A 162 -3.76 15.30 -44.96
C ASP A 162 -4.03 15.97 -43.60
N ILE A 163 -4.62 15.25 -42.64
CA ILE A 163 -4.80 15.72 -41.26
C ILE A 163 -3.48 15.66 -40.49
N LEU A 164 -2.70 14.57 -40.65
CA LEU A 164 -1.41 14.42 -40.00
C LEU A 164 -0.39 15.48 -40.45
N ARG A 165 -0.42 15.86 -41.74
CA ARG A 165 0.40 16.95 -42.30
C ARG A 165 -0.01 18.35 -41.80
N ASN A 166 -1.20 18.50 -41.23
CA ASN A 166 -1.71 19.74 -40.66
C ASN A 166 -1.71 19.73 -39.12
N ASP A 167 -0.61 19.26 -38.51
CA ASP A 167 -0.43 19.14 -37.05
C ASP A 167 -1.58 18.41 -36.32
N SER A 168 -2.18 17.40 -36.97
CA SER A 168 -3.35 16.66 -36.45
C SER A 168 -4.60 17.53 -36.22
N LYS A 169 -4.73 18.68 -36.90
CA LYS A 169 -5.92 19.54 -36.83
C LYS A 169 -6.71 19.45 -38.13
N PRO A 170 -7.97 18.98 -38.11
CA PRO A 170 -8.80 18.96 -39.31
C PRO A 170 -9.22 20.38 -39.73
N ASN A 171 -9.51 20.56 -41.02
CA ASN A 171 -10.22 21.72 -41.55
C ASN A 171 -11.49 21.25 -42.29
N ALA A 172 -12.45 22.15 -42.54
CA ALA A 172 -13.74 21.79 -43.14
C ALA A 172 -13.63 21.14 -44.53
N ILE A 173 -12.62 21.54 -45.32
CA ILE A 173 -12.38 20.99 -46.66
C ILE A 173 -11.86 19.55 -46.56
N ILE A 174 -10.90 19.29 -45.67
CA ILE A 174 -10.35 17.95 -45.43
C ILE A 174 -11.44 17.03 -44.89
N ALA A 175 -12.24 17.48 -43.92
CA ALA A 175 -13.35 16.67 -43.37
C ALA A 175 -14.37 16.28 -44.46
N LYS A 176 -14.72 17.23 -45.34
CA LYS A 176 -15.60 16.97 -46.49
C LYS A 176 -14.97 16.03 -47.51
N ASN A 177 -13.68 16.18 -47.83
CA ASN A 177 -12.97 15.30 -48.74
C ASN A 177 -12.92 13.84 -48.23
N ILE A 178 -12.68 13.63 -46.93
CA ILE A 178 -12.70 12.29 -46.32
C ILE A 178 -14.09 11.68 -46.44
N PHE A 179 -15.13 12.46 -46.16
CA PHE A 179 -16.52 12.03 -46.29
C PHE A 179 -16.90 11.68 -47.74
N ASP A 180 -16.52 12.51 -48.70
CA ASP A 180 -16.77 12.26 -50.12
C ASP A 180 -15.97 11.06 -50.64
N THR A 181 -14.77 10.83 -50.12
CA THR A 181 -13.97 9.62 -50.37
C THR A 181 -14.67 8.37 -49.86
N ALA A 182 -15.26 8.42 -48.66
CA ALA A 182 -16.05 7.33 -48.10
C ALA A 182 -17.26 6.97 -49.00
N LYS A 183 -17.91 7.98 -49.60
CA LYS A 183 -19.00 7.82 -50.56
C LYS A 183 -18.53 7.30 -51.93
N ALA A 184 -17.39 7.75 -52.42
CA ALA A 184 -16.88 7.48 -53.77
C ALA A 184 -16.17 6.13 -53.94
N THR A 185 -15.63 5.57 -52.85
CA THR A 185 -14.98 4.25 -52.88
C THR A 185 -15.96 3.23 -53.49
N LYS A 186 -15.55 2.45 -54.49
CA LYS A 186 -16.39 1.38 -55.09
C LYS A 186 -15.75 0.00 -55.04
N GLU A 187 -14.45 -0.05 -54.72
CA GLU A 187 -13.60 -1.24 -54.85
C GLU A 187 -13.55 -2.14 -53.60
N VAL A 188 -14.03 -1.64 -52.44
CA VAL A 188 -14.04 -2.36 -51.16
C VAL A 188 -15.48 -2.71 -50.76
N ASP A 189 -15.68 -3.89 -50.14
CA ASP A 189 -16.98 -4.29 -49.58
C ASP A 189 -17.54 -3.18 -48.68
N LEU A 190 -18.83 -2.91 -48.79
CA LEU A 190 -19.46 -1.72 -48.23
C LEU A 190 -19.29 -1.65 -46.70
N SER A 191 -19.28 -2.81 -46.04
CA SER A 191 -19.11 -2.97 -44.59
C SER A 191 -17.70 -2.65 -44.09
N GLU A 192 -16.67 -2.67 -44.94
CA GLU A 192 -15.28 -2.39 -44.51
C GLU A 192 -14.96 -0.88 -44.52
N ARG A 193 -15.90 -0.04 -44.95
CA ARG A 193 -15.72 1.42 -45.05
C ARG A 193 -16.03 2.19 -43.77
N TYR A 194 -16.55 1.51 -42.74
CA TYR A 194 -16.87 2.15 -41.48
C TYR A 194 -15.71 2.95 -40.85
N PRO A 195 -14.41 2.56 -40.97
CA PRO A 195 -13.31 3.34 -40.40
C PRO A 195 -13.18 4.73 -41.04
N VAL A 196 -13.40 4.84 -42.36
CA VAL A 196 -13.32 6.12 -43.09
C VAL A 196 -14.48 7.04 -42.71
N TYR A 197 -15.67 6.48 -42.49
CA TYR A 197 -16.81 7.23 -41.96
C TYR A 197 -16.59 7.69 -40.51
N LEU A 198 -15.96 6.86 -39.66
CA LEU A 198 -15.57 7.23 -38.31
C LEU A 198 -14.55 8.38 -38.31
N GLU A 199 -13.57 8.31 -39.20
CA GLU A 199 -12.55 9.34 -39.37
C GLU A 199 -13.15 10.66 -39.86
N ALA A 200 -14.10 10.62 -40.81
CA ALA A 200 -14.87 11.79 -41.23
C ALA A 200 -15.68 12.39 -40.07
N ALA A 201 -16.39 11.55 -39.31
CA ALA A 201 -17.17 12.00 -38.15
C ALA A 201 -16.27 12.64 -37.07
N LYS A 202 -15.09 12.07 -36.82
CA LYS A 202 -14.08 12.64 -35.92
C LYS A 202 -13.57 13.98 -36.41
N ALA A 203 -13.24 14.10 -37.69
CA ALA A 203 -12.82 15.35 -38.30
C ALA A 203 -13.89 16.45 -38.16
N PHE A 204 -15.17 16.14 -38.42
CA PHE A 204 -16.26 17.09 -38.21
C PHE A 204 -16.48 17.46 -36.72
N SER A 205 -16.30 16.51 -35.80
CA SER A 205 -16.52 16.74 -34.37
C SER A 205 -15.54 17.73 -33.73
N GLU A 206 -14.34 17.88 -34.29
CA GLU A 206 -13.30 18.81 -33.80
C GLU A 206 -13.38 20.19 -34.46
N LEU A 207 -14.23 20.35 -35.47
CA LEU A 207 -14.44 21.63 -36.13
C LEU A 207 -15.46 22.51 -35.38
N PRO A 208 -15.28 23.84 -35.37
CA PRO A 208 -16.28 24.76 -34.82
C PRO A 208 -17.64 24.57 -35.48
N ILE A 209 -18.70 24.52 -34.68
CA ILE A 209 -20.08 24.37 -35.15
C ILE A 209 -20.41 25.50 -36.14
N GLY A 210 -20.94 25.15 -37.32
CA GLY A 210 -21.26 26.11 -38.39
C GLY A 210 -20.16 26.31 -39.44
N SER A 211 -18.97 25.71 -39.27
CA SER A 211 -17.90 25.70 -40.29
C SER A 211 -18.06 24.60 -41.36
N TYR A 212 -19.05 23.72 -41.21
CA TYR A 212 -19.35 22.58 -42.09
C TYR A 212 -20.87 22.35 -42.17
N ASP A 213 -21.33 21.57 -43.14
CA ASP A 213 -22.73 21.14 -43.22
C ASP A 213 -23.02 20.09 -42.12
N TYR A 214 -23.90 20.44 -41.19
CA TYR A 214 -24.28 19.56 -40.08
C TYR A 214 -24.94 18.26 -40.58
N GLN A 215 -25.59 18.29 -41.74
CA GLN A 215 -26.20 17.10 -42.32
C GLN A 215 -25.13 16.09 -42.79
N ASP A 216 -23.99 16.56 -43.31
CA ASP A 216 -22.86 15.70 -43.68
C ASP A 216 -22.27 15.01 -42.44
N TYR A 217 -22.16 15.74 -41.32
CA TYR A 217 -21.72 15.17 -40.06
C TYR A 217 -22.69 14.09 -39.55
N LEU A 218 -24.00 14.39 -39.51
CA LEU A 218 -25.01 13.41 -39.09
C LEU A 218 -25.06 12.18 -40.00
N GLU A 219 -24.88 12.38 -41.31
CA GLU A 219 -24.80 11.30 -42.28
C GLU A 219 -23.54 10.45 -42.04
N ALA A 220 -22.37 11.06 -41.83
CA ALA A 220 -21.13 10.34 -41.53
C ALA A 220 -21.26 9.46 -40.27
N VAL A 221 -21.86 10.01 -39.21
CA VAL A 221 -22.12 9.32 -37.94
C VAL A 221 -23.10 8.15 -38.13
N ALA A 222 -24.18 8.36 -38.89
CA ALA A 222 -25.18 7.32 -39.15
C ALA A 222 -24.59 6.16 -39.96
N TYR A 223 -23.85 6.45 -41.03
CA TYR A 223 -23.21 5.41 -41.85
C TYR A 223 -22.11 4.67 -41.09
N TYR A 224 -21.34 5.34 -40.23
CA TYR A 224 -20.41 4.67 -39.33
C TYR A 224 -21.12 3.58 -38.50
N ALA A 225 -22.18 3.95 -37.78
CA ALA A 225 -22.88 3.02 -36.89
C ALA A 225 -23.49 1.82 -37.66
N ILE A 226 -24.13 2.08 -38.82
CA ILE A 226 -24.73 1.03 -39.65
C ILE A 226 -23.66 0.06 -40.16
N LEU A 227 -22.60 0.58 -40.78
CA LEU A 227 -21.57 -0.24 -41.40
C LEU A 227 -20.74 -0.99 -40.36
N LYS A 228 -20.55 -0.40 -39.17
CA LYS A 228 -19.93 -1.10 -38.04
C LYS A 228 -20.77 -2.30 -37.59
N GLY A 229 -22.09 -2.12 -37.46
CA GLY A 229 -23.03 -3.22 -37.20
C GLY A 229 -22.97 -4.30 -38.27
N ASP A 230 -22.98 -3.92 -39.55
CA ASP A 230 -22.89 -4.85 -40.68
C ASP A 230 -21.56 -5.64 -40.72
N SER A 231 -20.44 -4.99 -40.40
CA SER A 231 -19.14 -5.64 -40.27
C SER A 231 -19.15 -6.74 -39.21
N ILE A 232 -19.76 -6.47 -38.04
CA ILE A 232 -19.89 -7.46 -36.96
C ILE A 232 -20.87 -8.58 -37.35
N TYR A 233 -21.96 -8.26 -38.05
CA TYR A 233 -22.89 -9.24 -38.59
C TYR A 233 -22.21 -10.21 -39.57
N ILE A 234 -21.38 -9.68 -40.48
CA ILE A 234 -20.60 -10.51 -41.42
C ILE A 234 -19.61 -11.39 -40.67
N LYS A 235 -18.93 -10.84 -39.65
CA LYS A 235 -18.04 -11.62 -38.77
C LYS A 235 -18.78 -12.78 -38.10
N PHE A 236 -19.98 -12.54 -37.56
CA PHE A 236 -20.84 -13.58 -36.99
C PHE A 236 -21.19 -14.64 -38.03
N ARG A 237 -21.68 -14.22 -39.21
CA ARG A 237 -22.06 -15.14 -40.29
C ARG A 237 -20.89 -16.02 -40.74
N ASN A 238 -19.70 -15.44 -40.87
CA ASN A 238 -18.50 -16.16 -41.27
C ASN A 238 -18.06 -17.16 -40.20
N ALA A 239 -18.10 -16.78 -38.92
CA ALA A 239 -17.80 -17.68 -37.81
C ALA A 239 -18.73 -18.91 -37.82
N VAL A 240 -20.05 -18.69 -37.95
CA VAL A 240 -21.04 -19.78 -38.04
C VAL A 240 -20.80 -20.65 -39.28
N SER A 241 -20.49 -20.05 -40.43
CA SER A 241 -20.21 -20.78 -41.67
C SER A 241 -18.91 -21.62 -41.60
N GLN A 242 -17.97 -21.22 -40.73
CA GLN A 242 -16.72 -21.93 -40.45
C GLN A 242 -16.89 -23.01 -39.35
N GLY A 243 -18.09 -23.19 -38.80
CA GLY A 243 -18.38 -24.21 -37.79
C GLY A 243 -18.15 -23.77 -36.34
N GLU A 244 -18.05 -22.46 -36.07
CA GLU A 244 -17.98 -21.94 -34.70
C GLU A 244 -19.29 -22.22 -33.93
N ASN A 245 -19.17 -22.84 -32.75
CA ASN A 245 -20.29 -23.24 -31.91
C ASN A 245 -20.22 -22.65 -30.48
N ASP A 246 -19.23 -21.82 -30.15
CA ASP A 246 -19.18 -21.13 -28.87
C ASP A 246 -20.33 -20.11 -28.76
N ILE A 247 -21.39 -20.52 -28.06
CA ILE A 247 -22.59 -19.71 -27.80
C ILE A 247 -22.22 -18.38 -27.14
N LYS A 248 -21.21 -18.36 -26.26
CA LYS A 248 -20.82 -17.15 -25.52
C LYS A 248 -20.15 -16.15 -26.46
N TYR A 249 -19.23 -16.60 -27.30
CA TYR A 249 -18.60 -15.78 -28.34
C TYR A 249 -19.63 -15.21 -29.32
N LEU A 250 -20.52 -16.06 -29.83
CA LEU A 250 -21.57 -15.67 -30.78
C LEU A 250 -22.57 -14.68 -30.15
N THR A 251 -22.89 -14.85 -28.87
CA THR A 251 -23.75 -13.92 -28.12
C THR A 251 -23.14 -12.51 -28.05
N ARG A 252 -21.82 -12.40 -27.82
CA ARG A 252 -21.11 -11.11 -27.78
C ARG A 252 -21.15 -10.38 -29.11
N LEU A 253 -20.92 -11.09 -30.22
CA LEU A 253 -21.03 -10.53 -31.56
C LEU A 253 -22.47 -10.05 -31.86
N LYS A 254 -23.48 -10.83 -31.48
CA LYS A 254 -24.89 -10.44 -31.62
C LYS A 254 -25.21 -9.18 -30.84
N ASP A 255 -24.92 -9.14 -29.54
CA ASP A 255 -25.24 -8.00 -28.67
C ASP A 255 -24.54 -6.71 -29.14
N SER A 256 -23.30 -6.83 -29.63
CA SER A 256 -22.55 -5.70 -30.19
C SER A 256 -23.17 -5.17 -31.49
N ALA A 257 -23.45 -6.04 -32.46
CA ALA A 257 -24.12 -5.65 -33.72
C ALA A 257 -25.49 -5.00 -33.45
N CYS A 258 -26.30 -5.62 -32.58
CA CYS A 258 -27.60 -5.10 -32.17
C CYS A 258 -27.50 -3.70 -31.53
N SER A 259 -26.48 -3.45 -30.70
CA SER A 259 -26.27 -2.13 -30.08
C SER A 259 -26.03 -1.05 -31.14
N TYR A 260 -25.11 -1.28 -32.08
CA TYR A 260 -24.84 -0.32 -33.17
C TYR A 260 -26.06 -0.08 -34.07
N TYR A 261 -26.84 -1.13 -34.36
CA TYR A 261 -28.08 -0.99 -35.11
C TYR A 261 -29.11 -0.15 -34.38
N ILE A 262 -29.35 -0.37 -33.08
CA ILE A 262 -30.30 0.44 -32.30
C ILE A 262 -29.85 1.90 -32.23
N GLU A 263 -28.58 2.17 -31.98
CA GLU A 263 -28.08 3.54 -31.89
C GLU A 263 -28.13 4.27 -33.24
N SER A 264 -28.02 3.56 -34.36
CA SER A 264 -28.18 4.14 -35.70
C SER A 264 -29.62 4.62 -35.97
N LEU A 265 -30.63 4.01 -35.33
CA LEU A 265 -32.05 4.37 -35.50
C LEU A 265 -32.42 5.70 -34.84
N ASN A 266 -31.56 6.27 -33.99
CA ASN A 266 -31.79 7.60 -33.42
C ASN A 266 -31.41 8.73 -34.40
N LEU A 267 -30.65 8.43 -35.47
CA LEU A 267 -30.12 9.39 -36.44
C LEU A 267 -31.01 9.52 -37.71
N MET A 268 -32.30 9.19 -37.58
CA MET A 268 -33.21 8.81 -38.67
C MET A 268 -33.69 9.91 -39.64
N SER A 269 -33.30 11.17 -39.47
CA SER A 269 -33.61 12.22 -40.46
C SER A 269 -32.75 12.08 -41.73
N SER A 270 -31.62 11.39 -41.67
CA SER A 270 -30.64 11.26 -42.76
C SER A 270 -30.61 9.89 -43.45
N ILE A 271 -31.31 8.87 -42.92
CA ILE A 271 -31.23 7.48 -43.41
C ILE A 271 -32.31 7.20 -44.48
N PRO A 272 -31.95 6.70 -45.68
CA PRO A 272 -32.92 6.25 -46.69
C PRO A 272 -33.78 5.05 -46.23
N SER A 273 -35.08 5.05 -46.56
CA SER A 273 -36.06 4.04 -46.14
C SER A 273 -35.70 2.57 -46.48
N ASN A 274 -34.90 2.34 -47.52
CA ASN A 274 -34.44 1.01 -47.91
C ASN A 274 -33.34 0.45 -46.97
N ARG A 275 -32.50 1.31 -46.38
CA ARG A 275 -31.46 0.91 -45.42
C ARG A 275 -32.06 0.53 -44.07
N LEU A 276 -33.13 1.20 -43.67
CA LEU A 276 -33.89 0.88 -42.45
C LEU A 276 -34.34 -0.60 -42.42
N LEU A 277 -34.91 -1.10 -43.53
CA LEU A 277 -35.32 -2.50 -43.63
C LEU A 277 -34.14 -3.47 -43.55
N SER A 278 -32.97 -3.08 -44.06
CA SER A 278 -31.74 -3.89 -44.00
C SER A 278 -31.23 -4.05 -42.57
N ILE A 279 -31.17 -2.94 -41.80
CA ILE A 279 -30.74 -2.93 -40.40
C ILE A 279 -31.61 -3.88 -39.57
N LEU A 280 -32.93 -3.72 -39.67
CA LEU A 280 -33.89 -4.53 -38.92
C LEU A 280 -33.89 -6.00 -39.37
N SER A 281 -33.67 -6.26 -40.66
CA SER A 281 -33.51 -7.62 -41.17
C SER A 281 -32.27 -8.30 -40.59
N ASN A 282 -31.13 -7.61 -40.58
CA ASN A 282 -29.88 -8.15 -40.02
C ASN A 282 -30.00 -8.37 -38.51
N TYR A 283 -30.64 -7.45 -37.79
CA TYR A 283 -30.93 -7.60 -36.36
C TYR A 283 -31.76 -8.86 -36.06
N LEU A 284 -32.82 -9.11 -36.82
CA LEU A 284 -33.65 -10.30 -36.64
C LEU A 284 -32.88 -11.58 -37.00
N LYS A 285 -32.21 -11.58 -38.15
CA LYS A 285 -31.47 -12.76 -38.64
C LYS A 285 -30.38 -13.21 -37.68
N ILE A 286 -29.60 -12.28 -37.12
CA ILE A 286 -28.54 -12.64 -36.16
C ILE A 286 -29.12 -13.20 -34.86
N SER A 287 -30.29 -12.70 -34.43
CA SER A 287 -30.99 -13.18 -33.24
C SER A 287 -31.60 -14.56 -33.44
N ILE A 288 -32.22 -14.81 -34.60
CA ILE A 288 -32.77 -16.13 -34.98
C ILE A 288 -31.63 -17.13 -35.17
N ALA A 289 -30.55 -16.74 -35.84
CA ALA A 289 -29.39 -17.61 -36.03
C ALA A 289 -28.81 -18.11 -34.71
N LEU A 290 -28.64 -17.22 -33.71
CA LEU A 290 -28.18 -17.63 -32.38
C LEU A 290 -29.18 -18.56 -31.68
N CYS A 291 -30.48 -18.33 -31.84
CA CYS A 291 -31.55 -19.20 -31.32
C CYS A 291 -31.43 -20.61 -31.91
N ASN A 292 -31.31 -20.71 -33.23
CA ASN A 292 -31.20 -21.99 -33.93
C ASN A 292 -29.93 -22.74 -33.51
N ILE A 293 -28.81 -22.05 -33.35
CA ILE A 293 -27.56 -22.66 -32.87
C ILE A 293 -27.73 -23.23 -31.46
N LYS A 294 -28.40 -22.51 -30.55
CA LYS A 294 -28.69 -23.02 -29.20
C LYS A 294 -29.57 -24.27 -29.21
N ASN A 295 -30.50 -24.35 -30.17
CA ASN A 295 -31.44 -25.46 -30.32
C ASN A 295 -30.95 -26.57 -31.28
N ASN A 296 -29.71 -26.50 -31.77
CA ASN A 296 -29.14 -27.42 -32.78
C ASN A 296 -29.95 -27.49 -34.10
N GLU A 297 -30.56 -26.39 -34.51
CA GLU A 297 -31.34 -26.24 -35.73
C GLU A 297 -30.51 -25.58 -36.86
N PRO A 298 -30.86 -25.81 -38.15
CA PRO A 298 -30.15 -25.20 -39.27
C PRO A 298 -30.30 -23.67 -39.28
N VAL A 299 -29.20 -22.97 -39.56
CA VAL A 299 -29.15 -21.50 -39.61
C VAL A 299 -29.38 -21.00 -41.03
N ASN A 300 -30.29 -20.04 -41.19
CA ASN A 300 -30.57 -19.39 -42.48
C ASN A 300 -30.45 -17.87 -42.38
N PHE A 301 -29.57 -17.27 -43.19
CA PHE A 301 -29.36 -15.81 -43.27
C PHE A 301 -30.08 -15.14 -44.46
N THR A 302 -30.90 -15.88 -45.22
CA THR A 302 -31.64 -15.39 -46.39
C THR A 302 -33.00 -14.80 -46.01
N GLY A 303 -33.66 -14.09 -46.95
CA GLY A 303 -35.00 -13.51 -46.76
C GLY A 303 -35.00 -11.99 -46.53
N GLN A 304 -36.14 -11.36 -46.85
CA GLN A 304 -36.36 -9.92 -46.63
C GLN A 304 -36.98 -9.67 -45.25
N PHE A 305 -36.88 -8.44 -44.74
CA PHE A 305 -37.40 -8.06 -43.41
C PHE A 305 -38.83 -8.55 -43.18
N GLN A 306 -39.77 -8.19 -44.07
CA GLN A 306 -41.19 -8.56 -43.93
C GLN A 306 -41.40 -10.07 -43.76
N SER A 307 -40.79 -10.87 -44.64
CA SER A 307 -40.92 -12.34 -44.58
C SER A 307 -40.39 -12.93 -43.30
N VAL A 308 -39.20 -12.49 -42.86
CA VAL A 308 -38.56 -13.02 -41.64
C VAL A 308 -39.34 -12.59 -40.41
N PHE A 309 -39.73 -11.30 -40.33
CA PHE A 309 -40.47 -10.75 -39.21
C PHE A 309 -41.84 -11.40 -38.99
N PHE A 310 -42.67 -11.51 -40.04
CA PHE A 310 -43.98 -12.14 -39.90
C PHE A 310 -43.88 -13.66 -39.69
N SER A 311 -42.86 -14.33 -40.22
CA SER A 311 -42.63 -15.75 -39.90
C SER A 311 -42.34 -16.00 -38.42
N CYS A 312 -41.72 -15.04 -37.73
CA CYS A 312 -41.48 -15.13 -36.28
C CYS A 312 -42.74 -14.84 -35.46
N ILE A 313 -43.56 -13.88 -35.90
CA ILE A 313 -44.84 -13.55 -35.25
C ILE A 313 -45.85 -14.70 -35.39
N ASP A 314 -45.88 -15.34 -36.54
CA ASP A 314 -46.83 -16.42 -36.86
C ASP A 314 -46.32 -17.82 -36.44
N SER A 315 -45.12 -17.90 -35.85
CA SER A 315 -44.50 -19.15 -35.39
C SER A 315 -45.06 -19.61 -34.05
N ASP A 316 -45.30 -20.92 -33.91
CA ASP A 316 -45.67 -21.56 -32.63
C ASP A 316 -44.47 -21.67 -31.66
N ASN A 317 -43.24 -21.47 -32.14
CA ASN A 317 -42.05 -21.39 -31.30
C ASN A 317 -42.04 -20.07 -30.50
N VAL A 318 -42.15 -20.19 -29.17
CA VAL A 318 -42.15 -19.08 -28.20
C VAL A 318 -40.88 -18.23 -28.31
N GLU A 319 -39.71 -18.82 -28.58
CA GLU A 319 -38.44 -18.07 -28.66
C GLU A 319 -38.39 -17.17 -29.90
N TYR A 320 -38.90 -17.63 -31.04
CA TYR A 320 -38.99 -16.79 -32.25
C TYR A 320 -40.01 -15.66 -32.06
N ASN A 321 -41.13 -15.97 -31.40
CA ASN A 321 -42.15 -14.99 -31.07
C ASN A 321 -41.59 -13.92 -30.13
N ASP A 322 -40.87 -14.33 -29.08
CA ASP A 322 -40.21 -13.44 -28.13
C ASP A 322 -39.17 -12.54 -28.80
N ILE A 323 -38.34 -13.08 -29.71
CA ILE A 323 -37.39 -12.28 -30.50
C ILE A 323 -38.12 -11.18 -31.28
N ALA A 324 -39.21 -11.51 -31.99
CA ALA A 324 -39.96 -10.54 -32.77
C ALA A 324 -40.54 -9.43 -31.88
N TRP A 325 -41.22 -9.77 -30.78
CA TRP A 325 -41.81 -8.80 -29.87
C TRP A 325 -40.77 -7.96 -29.11
N SER A 326 -39.63 -8.54 -28.73
CA SER A 326 -38.51 -7.79 -28.13
C SER A 326 -37.94 -6.75 -29.11
N VAL A 327 -37.85 -7.08 -30.40
CA VAL A 327 -37.44 -6.11 -31.43
C VAL A 327 -38.42 -4.94 -31.52
N ILE A 328 -39.74 -5.21 -31.45
CA ILE A 328 -40.76 -4.15 -31.46
C ILE A 328 -40.54 -3.19 -30.29
N ILE A 329 -40.34 -3.73 -29.07
CA ILE A 329 -40.12 -2.93 -27.87
C ILE A 329 -38.81 -2.12 -27.97
N ALA A 330 -37.71 -2.76 -28.40
CA ALA A 330 -36.40 -2.12 -28.49
C ALA A 330 -36.36 -1.02 -29.55
N VAL A 331 -36.86 -1.30 -30.76
CA VAL A 331 -36.88 -0.36 -31.89
C VAL A 331 -37.86 0.79 -31.63
N GLY A 332 -39.05 0.47 -31.13
CA GLY A 332 -40.07 1.48 -30.83
C GLY A 332 -39.71 2.40 -29.66
N ALA A 333 -39.01 1.89 -28.65
CA ALA A 333 -38.50 2.70 -27.55
C ALA A 333 -37.27 3.54 -27.93
N ALA A 334 -36.43 3.05 -28.86
CA ALA A 334 -35.30 3.82 -29.38
C ALA A 334 -35.79 4.96 -30.29
N SER A 335 -36.62 4.66 -31.29
CA SER A 335 -37.11 5.65 -32.25
C SER A 335 -38.53 5.35 -32.71
N ALA A 336 -39.50 5.96 -32.02
CA ALA A 336 -40.91 5.87 -32.40
C ALA A 336 -41.17 6.40 -33.82
N GLY A 337 -40.45 7.44 -34.24
CA GLY A 337 -40.52 7.98 -35.61
C GLY A 337 -40.04 6.97 -36.66
N ALA A 338 -38.97 6.22 -36.38
CA ALA A 338 -38.52 5.14 -37.27
C ALA A 338 -39.56 4.03 -37.37
N TRP A 339 -40.16 3.67 -36.24
CA TRP A 339 -41.22 2.67 -36.18
C TRP A 339 -42.45 3.07 -37.01
N ASN A 340 -42.91 4.31 -36.88
CA ASN A 340 -44.04 4.83 -37.65
C ASN A 340 -43.76 4.83 -39.16
N LYS A 341 -42.54 5.17 -39.58
CA LYS A 341 -42.13 5.11 -40.99
C LYS A 341 -42.23 3.68 -41.56
N LEU A 342 -41.98 2.63 -40.78
CA LEU A 342 -42.06 1.23 -41.24
C LEU A 342 -43.46 0.83 -41.71
N VAL A 343 -44.51 1.44 -41.16
CA VAL A 343 -45.89 1.15 -41.55
C VAL A 343 -46.15 1.60 -43.00
N ARG A 344 -45.51 2.70 -43.41
CA ARG A 344 -45.70 3.34 -44.73
C ARG A 344 -44.73 2.82 -45.80
N ILE A 345 -43.73 2.01 -45.44
CA ILE A 345 -42.72 1.49 -46.37
C ILE A 345 -43.15 0.13 -46.95
N LYS A 346 -43.02 -0.05 -48.27
CA LYS A 346 -43.21 -1.34 -48.95
C LYS A 346 -42.19 -2.36 -48.40
N GLY A 347 -42.68 -3.48 -47.85
CA GLY A 347 -41.83 -4.47 -47.17
C GLY A 347 -41.63 -4.21 -45.67
N GLY A 348 -42.38 -3.27 -45.08
CA GLY A 348 -42.34 -2.93 -43.66
C GLY A 348 -43.43 -3.62 -42.81
N THR A 349 -43.97 -2.91 -41.81
CA THR A 349 -44.80 -3.48 -40.72
C THR A 349 -46.31 -3.31 -40.89
N SER A 350 -46.81 -2.94 -42.07
CA SER A 350 -48.23 -2.59 -42.30
C SER A 350 -49.24 -3.67 -41.86
N GLY A 351 -48.90 -4.95 -41.92
CA GLY A 351 -49.76 -6.06 -41.48
C GLY A 351 -49.80 -6.32 -39.97
N LEU A 352 -48.97 -5.65 -39.16
CA LEU A 352 -48.80 -5.94 -37.73
C LEU A 352 -50.05 -5.61 -36.91
N TYR A 353 -50.63 -4.42 -37.10
CA TYR A 353 -51.78 -3.96 -36.32
C TYR A 353 -53.04 -4.81 -36.53
N GLY A 354 -53.18 -5.41 -37.72
CA GLY A 354 -54.23 -6.39 -38.01
C GLY A 354 -54.04 -7.69 -37.22
N LYS A 355 -52.80 -8.18 -37.09
CA LYS A 355 -52.46 -9.37 -36.28
C LYS A 355 -52.69 -9.13 -34.79
N MET A 356 -52.30 -7.96 -34.28
CA MET A 356 -52.53 -7.57 -32.88
C MET A 356 -54.02 -7.46 -32.53
N SER A 357 -54.84 -6.95 -33.46
CA SER A 357 -56.30 -6.90 -33.29
C SER A 357 -56.96 -8.29 -33.26
N GLY A 358 -56.33 -9.31 -33.86
CA GLY A 358 -56.87 -10.68 -33.92
C GLY A 358 -56.69 -11.49 -32.64
N ASN A 359 -55.61 -11.26 -31.88
CA ASN A 359 -55.36 -11.92 -30.59
C ASN A 359 -54.68 -10.98 -29.56
N PRO A 360 -55.38 -9.93 -29.11
CA PRO A 360 -54.78 -8.86 -28.31
C PRO A 360 -54.31 -9.35 -26.93
N GLN A 361 -55.07 -10.22 -26.24
CA GLN A 361 -54.76 -10.61 -24.87
C GLN A 361 -53.44 -11.40 -24.75
N THR A 362 -53.22 -12.39 -25.62
CA THR A 362 -51.99 -13.21 -25.60
C THR A 362 -50.77 -12.38 -25.99
N ILE A 363 -50.91 -11.53 -27.01
CA ILE A 363 -49.81 -10.68 -27.50
C ILE A 363 -49.45 -9.62 -26.45
N TYR A 364 -50.44 -8.96 -25.84
CA TYR A 364 -50.20 -7.93 -24.84
C TYR A 364 -49.58 -8.50 -23.56
N ASN A 365 -50.01 -9.69 -23.13
CA ASN A 365 -49.37 -10.38 -22.00
C ASN A 365 -47.91 -10.73 -22.30
N THR A 366 -47.59 -11.11 -23.54
CA THR A 366 -46.21 -11.38 -23.98
C THR A 366 -45.35 -10.12 -23.94
N ILE A 367 -45.86 -9.00 -24.47
CA ILE A 367 -45.17 -7.71 -24.42
C ILE A 367 -44.99 -7.22 -22.98
N ASN A 368 -46.01 -7.37 -22.12
CA ASN A 368 -45.94 -7.03 -20.70
C ASN A 368 -44.88 -7.87 -19.97
N ARG A 369 -44.81 -9.18 -20.24
CA ARG A 369 -43.79 -10.08 -19.68
C ARG A 369 -42.38 -9.66 -20.13
N LEU A 370 -42.16 -9.44 -21.43
CA LEU A 370 -40.85 -9.07 -21.99
C LEU A 370 -40.41 -7.66 -21.57
N GLY A 371 -41.36 -6.75 -21.38
CA GLY A 371 -41.11 -5.38 -20.96
C GLY A 371 -41.01 -5.17 -19.45
N ALA A 372 -41.34 -6.19 -18.63
CA ALA A 372 -41.59 -6.06 -17.20
C ALA A 372 -42.61 -4.95 -16.87
N THR A 373 -43.72 -4.91 -17.61
CA THR A 373 -44.78 -3.89 -17.48
C THR A 373 -46.13 -4.50 -17.16
N ASN A 374 -47.01 -3.70 -16.53
CA ASN A 374 -48.41 -4.08 -16.23
C ASN A 374 -49.37 -3.14 -16.96
N ILE A 375 -49.26 -3.05 -18.29
CA ILE A 375 -50.12 -2.19 -19.11
C ILE A 375 -51.47 -2.89 -19.34
N SER A 376 -52.56 -2.14 -19.24
CA SER A 376 -53.92 -2.65 -19.44
C SER A 376 -54.07 -3.31 -20.81
N THR A 377 -54.60 -4.53 -20.83
CA THR A 377 -54.81 -5.28 -22.07
C THR A 377 -56.07 -4.88 -22.83
N ASN A 378 -56.85 -3.94 -22.28
CA ASN A 378 -58.09 -3.43 -22.90
C ASN A 378 -57.85 -2.30 -23.91
N LEU A 379 -56.58 -1.92 -24.14
CA LEU A 379 -56.20 -0.84 -25.04
C LEU A 379 -56.23 -1.28 -26.51
N LYS A 380 -56.45 -0.32 -27.42
CA LYS A 380 -56.24 -0.56 -28.86
C LYS A 380 -54.76 -0.83 -29.14
N PRO A 381 -54.39 -1.59 -30.20
CA PRO A 381 -53.00 -1.97 -30.47
C PRO A 381 -52.01 -0.80 -30.53
N GLY A 382 -52.40 0.33 -31.14
CA GLY A 382 -51.61 1.55 -31.15
C GLY A 382 -51.38 2.13 -29.75
N ASP A 383 -52.44 2.30 -28.97
CA ASP A 383 -52.38 2.87 -27.61
C ASP A 383 -51.59 1.97 -26.64
N PHE A 384 -51.70 0.65 -26.81
CA PHE A 384 -50.93 -0.33 -26.04
C PHE A 384 -49.42 -0.21 -26.34
N LEU A 385 -49.03 -0.25 -27.62
CA LEU A 385 -47.62 -0.10 -28.02
C LEU A 385 -47.05 1.26 -27.60
N LYS A 386 -47.84 2.34 -27.73
CA LYS A 386 -47.47 3.67 -27.25
C LYS A 386 -47.15 3.66 -25.76
N SER A 387 -47.99 3.01 -24.96
CA SER A 387 -47.79 2.87 -23.52
C SER A 387 -46.55 2.01 -23.20
N ALA A 388 -46.33 0.94 -23.96
CA ALA A 388 -45.17 0.05 -23.81
C ALA A 388 -43.85 0.78 -24.11
N PHE A 389 -43.79 1.54 -25.22
CA PHE A 389 -42.62 2.33 -25.58
C PHE A 389 -42.35 3.42 -24.55
N LYS A 390 -43.38 4.17 -24.12
CA LYS A 390 -43.24 5.21 -23.09
C LYS A 390 -42.70 4.64 -21.79
N LYS A 391 -43.21 3.49 -21.34
CA LYS A 391 -42.74 2.84 -20.11
C LYS A 391 -41.29 2.36 -20.24
N ARG A 392 -40.90 1.78 -21.37
CA ARG A 392 -39.51 1.38 -21.64
C ARG A 392 -38.56 2.59 -21.64
N ILE A 393 -38.96 3.71 -22.23
CA ILE A 393 -38.20 4.98 -22.20
C ILE A 393 -38.02 5.47 -20.76
N THR A 394 -39.08 5.46 -19.94
CA THR A 394 -38.98 5.84 -18.52
C THR A 394 -37.99 4.96 -17.76
N LEU A 395 -38.08 3.63 -17.92
CA LEU A 395 -37.17 2.68 -17.26
C LEU A 395 -35.70 2.89 -17.69
N ASN A 396 -35.45 3.14 -18.98
CA ASN A 396 -34.11 3.48 -19.48
C ASN A 396 -33.58 4.80 -18.89
N LYS A 397 -34.44 5.82 -18.69
CA LYS A 397 -34.07 7.10 -18.06
C LYS A 397 -33.74 6.93 -16.57
N GLU A 398 -34.51 6.11 -15.85
CA GLU A 398 -34.24 5.76 -14.45
C GLU A 398 -32.89 5.05 -14.30
N LEU A 399 -32.65 4.00 -15.12
CA LEU A 399 -31.38 3.27 -15.12
C LEU A 399 -30.20 4.20 -15.46
N ALA A 400 -30.34 5.08 -16.46
CA ALA A 400 -29.32 6.06 -16.80
C ALA A 400 -29.01 7.03 -15.65
N THR A 401 -30.02 7.39 -14.84
CA THR A 401 -29.86 8.23 -13.65
C THR A 401 -29.04 7.51 -12.59
N TYR A 402 -29.40 6.28 -12.24
CA TYR A 402 -28.64 5.48 -11.26
C TYR A 402 -27.21 5.17 -11.71
N CYS A 403 -27.02 4.87 -13.00
CA CYS A 403 -25.68 4.73 -13.59
C CYS A 403 -24.86 6.01 -13.45
N GLY A 404 -25.47 7.17 -13.68
CA GLY A 404 -24.83 8.48 -13.52
C GLY A 404 -24.44 8.79 -12.06
N GLU A 405 -25.28 8.43 -11.09
CA GLU A 405 -24.95 8.53 -9.66
C GLU A 405 -23.75 7.66 -9.31
N MET A 406 -23.73 6.41 -9.80
CA MET A 406 -22.64 5.47 -9.56
C MET A 406 -21.31 5.94 -10.15
N ILE A 407 -21.30 6.47 -11.37
CA ILE A 407 -20.08 7.06 -11.99
C ILE A 407 -19.55 8.23 -11.16
N LYS A 408 -20.41 9.02 -10.51
CA LYS A 408 -19.99 10.17 -9.69
C LYS A 408 -19.30 9.75 -8.38
N LEU A 409 -19.59 8.56 -7.84
CA LEU A 409 -18.94 8.06 -6.63
C LEU A 409 -17.44 7.84 -6.85
N ASN A 410 -16.63 8.25 -5.89
CA ASN A 410 -15.19 7.96 -5.88
C ASN A 410 -14.94 6.67 -5.09
N VAL A 411 -13.92 5.91 -5.50
CA VAL A 411 -13.52 4.71 -4.77
C VAL A 411 -12.83 5.13 -3.48
N ASP A 412 -13.50 4.86 -2.36
CA ASP A 412 -12.90 4.90 -1.03
C ASP A 412 -12.89 3.48 -0.47
N VAL A 413 -11.70 2.91 -0.34
CA VAL A 413 -11.46 1.55 0.16
C VAL A 413 -11.89 1.36 1.62
N HIS A 414 -12.05 2.44 2.39
CA HIS A 414 -12.55 2.39 3.76
C HIS A 414 -14.08 2.53 3.84
N LEU A 415 -14.76 2.93 2.75
CA LEU A 415 -16.21 3.16 2.67
C LEU A 415 -16.87 2.41 1.49
N ILE A 416 -16.40 1.18 1.21
CA ILE A 416 -16.93 0.33 0.12
C ILE A 416 -18.44 0.04 0.24
N THR A 417 -18.99 0.07 1.45
CA THR A 417 -20.43 -0.13 1.69
C THR A 417 -21.32 0.85 0.91
N ARG A 418 -20.89 2.11 0.75
CA ARG A 418 -21.63 3.11 -0.04
C ARG A 418 -21.73 2.75 -1.52
N ILE A 419 -20.67 2.18 -2.08
CA ILE A 419 -20.63 1.72 -3.46
C ILE A 419 -21.52 0.48 -3.62
N SER A 420 -21.50 -0.42 -2.64
CA SER A 420 -22.37 -1.61 -2.62
C SER A 420 -23.86 -1.25 -2.59
N ASP A 421 -24.26 -0.24 -1.80
CA ASP A 421 -25.65 0.20 -1.73
C ASP A 421 -26.14 0.85 -3.03
N ALA A 422 -25.30 1.67 -3.67
CA ALA A 422 -25.60 2.26 -4.97
C ALA A 422 -25.73 1.19 -6.06
N TRP A 423 -24.86 0.18 -6.04
CA TRP A 423 -24.89 -0.94 -6.97
C TRP A 423 -26.17 -1.78 -6.87
N ARG A 424 -26.70 -1.98 -5.65
CA ARG A 424 -27.94 -2.75 -5.42
C ARG A 424 -29.14 -2.16 -6.19
N LYS A 425 -29.23 -0.84 -6.31
CA LYS A 425 -30.31 -0.17 -7.08
C LYS A 425 -30.22 -0.45 -8.58
N ILE A 426 -29.01 -0.49 -9.13
CA ILE A 426 -28.78 -0.76 -10.56
C ILE A 426 -29.16 -2.21 -10.90
N ARG A 427 -28.88 -3.13 -9.97
CA ARG A 427 -29.18 -4.56 -10.13
C ARG A 427 -30.67 -4.88 -10.33
N GLU A 428 -31.57 -4.03 -9.84
CA GLU A 428 -33.02 -4.20 -10.06
C GLU A 428 -33.43 -4.05 -11.54
N TYR A 429 -32.57 -3.46 -12.36
CA TYR A 429 -32.79 -3.19 -13.78
C TYR A 429 -31.99 -4.10 -14.73
N ASP A 430 -31.45 -5.21 -14.23
CA ASP A 430 -30.64 -6.17 -15.02
C ASP A 430 -31.34 -6.62 -16.33
N PHE A 431 -32.67 -6.73 -16.33
CA PHE A 431 -33.47 -7.13 -17.50
C PHE A 431 -33.43 -6.13 -18.68
N LEU A 432 -32.92 -4.92 -18.45
CA LEU A 432 -32.70 -3.91 -19.50
C LEU A 432 -31.34 -4.09 -20.21
N MET A 433 -30.39 -4.77 -19.56
CA MET A 433 -29.04 -4.95 -20.06
C MET A 433 -28.93 -6.17 -20.98
N SER A 434 -27.95 -6.18 -21.88
CA SER A 434 -27.68 -7.33 -22.73
C SER A 434 -27.01 -8.46 -21.96
N THR A 435 -26.99 -9.66 -22.55
CA THR A 435 -26.27 -10.80 -21.99
C THR A 435 -24.78 -10.56 -21.85
N THR A 436 -24.19 -9.77 -22.74
CA THR A 436 -22.78 -9.38 -22.70
C THR A 436 -22.50 -8.37 -21.58
N ASP A 437 -23.42 -7.43 -21.33
CA ASP A 437 -23.31 -6.46 -20.22
C ASP A 437 -23.26 -7.16 -18.86
N ASN A 438 -23.94 -8.31 -18.71
CA ASN A 438 -23.91 -9.11 -17.49
C ASN A 438 -22.50 -9.63 -17.14
N GLU A 439 -21.60 -9.79 -18.12
CA GLU A 439 -20.20 -10.14 -17.84
C GLU A 439 -19.46 -8.99 -17.16
N SER A 440 -19.69 -7.75 -17.61
CA SER A 440 -19.14 -6.55 -16.97
C SER A 440 -19.77 -6.30 -15.60
N LYS A 441 -21.07 -6.60 -15.45
CA LYS A 441 -21.77 -6.60 -14.16
C LYS A 441 -21.09 -7.54 -13.15
N ASN A 442 -20.80 -8.78 -13.53
CA ASN A 442 -20.14 -9.74 -12.64
C ASN A 442 -18.76 -9.23 -12.17
N ALA A 443 -18.05 -8.48 -13.02
CA ALA A 443 -16.79 -7.88 -12.62
C ALA A 443 -16.95 -6.74 -11.60
N VAL A 444 -18.07 -5.99 -11.61
CA VAL A 444 -18.39 -5.05 -10.53
C VAL A 444 -18.62 -5.80 -9.21
N GLU A 445 -19.31 -6.95 -9.26
CA GLU A 445 -19.53 -7.78 -8.07
C GLU A 445 -18.21 -8.36 -7.52
N ASP A 446 -17.32 -8.80 -8.41
CA ASP A 446 -15.97 -9.25 -8.05
C ASP A 446 -15.12 -8.13 -7.44
N PHE A 447 -15.16 -6.93 -8.01
CA PHE A 447 -14.49 -5.75 -7.46
C PHE A 447 -14.91 -5.49 -6.01
N LEU A 448 -16.22 -5.50 -5.74
CA LEU A 448 -16.76 -5.26 -4.40
C LEU A 448 -16.37 -6.38 -3.44
N ARG A 449 -16.44 -7.63 -3.88
CA ARG A 449 -16.06 -8.81 -3.08
C ARG A 449 -14.59 -8.77 -2.66
N ILE A 450 -13.68 -8.39 -3.57
CA ILE A 450 -12.23 -8.33 -3.30
C ILE A 450 -11.91 -7.19 -2.32
N LEU A 451 -12.55 -6.02 -2.43
CA LEU A 451 -12.23 -4.87 -1.57
C LEU A 451 -12.97 -4.83 -0.24
N THR A 452 -14.07 -5.57 -0.07
CA THR A 452 -14.82 -5.63 1.19
C THR A 452 -13.95 -5.94 2.42
N PRO A 453 -13.03 -6.93 2.40
CA PRO A 453 -12.17 -7.22 3.56
C PRO A 453 -11.01 -6.23 3.76
N TYR A 454 -10.78 -5.26 2.86
CA TYR A 454 -9.57 -4.44 2.82
C TYR A 454 -9.20 -3.77 4.16
N ALA A 455 -10.18 -3.21 4.86
CA ALA A 455 -9.96 -2.51 6.13
C ALA A 455 -9.39 -3.42 7.24
N ASN A 456 -9.74 -4.71 7.24
CA ASN A 456 -9.42 -5.66 8.30
C ASN A 456 -8.16 -6.50 8.02
N ARG A 457 -7.45 -6.22 6.92
CA ARG A 457 -6.29 -6.99 6.44
C ARG A 457 -4.98 -6.29 6.76
N ASN A 458 -3.89 -7.05 6.79
CA ASN A 458 -2.55 -6.49 7.01
C ASN A 458 -2.03 -5.73 5.78
N GLN A 459 -0.90 -5.03 5.88
CA GLN A 459 -0.43 -4.12 4.82
C GLN A 459 -0.07 -4.85 3.51
N ALA A 460 0.56 -6.02 3.60
CA ALA A 460 0.93 -6.84 2.44
C ALA A 460 -0.31 -7.42 1.72
N GLU A 461 -1.27 -7.94 2.48
CA GLU A 461 -2.57 -8.39 1.97
C GLU A 461 -3.32 -7.23 1.30
N ARG A 462 -3.35 -6.05 1.92
CA ARG A 462 -3.98 -4.84 1.35
C ARG A 462 -3.39 -4.48 -0.01
N THR A 463 -2.07 -4.52 -0.16
CA THR A 463 -1.40 -4.25 -1.44
C THR A 463 -1.76 -5.30 -2.48
N THR A 464 -1.81 -6.58 -2.09
CA THR A 464 -2.21 -7.69 -2.97
C THR A 464 -3.64 -7.52 -3.49
N LEU A 465 -4.59 -7.12 -2.62
CA LEU A 465 -5.99 -6.87 -3.02
C LEU A 465 -6.11 -5.74 -4.06
N LEU A 466 -5.34 -4.66 -3.90
CA LEU A 466 -5.33 -3.55 -4.87
C LEU A 466 -4.79 -4.01 -6.23
N ILE A 467 -3.74 -4.82 -6.26
CA ILE A 467 -3.17 -5.37 -7.52
C ILE A 467 -4.16 -6.31 -8.21
N GLN A 468 -4.85 -7.18 -7.46
CA GLN A 468 -5.87 -8.08 -8.02
C GLN A 468 -7.01 -7.29 -8.69
N VAL A 469 -7.47 -6.23 -8.03
CA VAL A 469 -8.52 -5.34 -8.56
C VAL A 469 -8.04 -4.58 -9.80
N GLN A 470 -6.81 -4.07 -9.79
CA GLN A 470 -6.25 -3.39 -10.97
C GLN A 470 -6.25 -4.30 -12.20
N ARG A 471 -5.80 -5.55 -12.05
CA ARG A 471 -5.80 -6.56 -13.13
C ARG A 471 -7.21 -6.89 -13.61
N LEU A 472 -8.17 -7.01 -12.69
CA LEU A 472 -9.57 -7.23 -13.02
C LEU A 472 -10.12 -6.07 -13.88
N LEU A 473 -9.89 -4.83 -13.47
CA LEU A 473 -10.36 -3.65 -14.19
C LEU A 473 -9.72 -3.53 -15.58
N GLU A 474 -8.43 -3.77 -15.71
CA GLU A 474 -7.73 -3.74 -17.00
C GLU A 474 -8.27 -4.79 -17.98
N LYS A 475 -8.47 -6.02 -17.50
CA LYS A 475 -9.08 -7.09 -18.30
C LYS A 475 -10.47 -6.71 -18.78
N GLN A 476 -11.27 -6.07 -17.92
CA GLN A 476 -12.64 -5.68 -18.27
C GLN A 476 -12.71 -4.49 -19.23
N ILE A 477 -11.79 -3.52 -19.10
CA ILE A 477 -11.69 -2.42 -20.06
C ILE A 477 -11.35 -2.95 -21.45
N ALA A 478 -10.38 -3.88 -21.55
CA ALA A 478 -10.07 -4.55 -22.82
C ALA A 478 -11.26 -5.35 -23.37
N PHE A 479 -11.92 -6.13 -22.50
CA PHE A 479 -13.11 -6.90 -22.86
C PHE A 479 -14.24 -6.04 -23.46
N ILE A 480 -14.52 -4.88 -22.87
CA ILE A 480 -15.56 -3.95 -23.36
C ILE A 480 -15.20 -3.40 -24.73
N ASN A 481 -13.92 -3.07 -24.97
CA ASN A 481 -13.47 -2.56 -26.26
C ASN A 481 -13.57 -3.62 -27.38
N ASP A 482 -13.37 -4.90 -27.04
CA ASP A 482 -13.49 -6.01 -28.00
C ASP A 482 -14.96 -6.42 -28.24
N ASN A 483 -15.84 -6.18 -27.27
CA ASN A 483 -17.24 -6.61 -27.25
C ASN A 483 -18.19 -5.45 -26.93
N THR A 484 -18.11 -4.38 -27.72
CA THR A 484 -18.79 -3.11 -27.43
C THR A 484 -20.31 -3.24 -27.45
N THR A 485 -20.94 -2.97 -26.31
CA THR A 485 -22.40 -2.81 -26.13
C THR A 485 -22.72 -1.40 -25.65
N TYR A 486 -24.00 -1.01 -25.69
CA TYR A 486 -24.42 0.32 -25.21
C TYR A 486 -24.01 0.60 -23.76
N TYR A 487 -24.41 -0.26 -22.80
CA TYR A 487 -24.08 -0.06 -21.39
C TYR A 487 -22.62 -0.38 -21.07
N GLY A 488 -22.04 -1.37 -21.74
CA GLY A 488 -20.59 -1.63 -21.74
C GLY A 488 -19.80 -0.35 -21.99
N ARG A 489 -20.11 0.36 -23.08
CA ARG A 489 -19.37 1.57 -23.50
C ARG A 489 -19.75 2.82 -22.71
N THR A 490 -21.04 3.05 -22.45
CA THR A 490 -21.51 4.30 -21.83
C THR A 490 -21.38 4.32 -20.31
N PHE A 491 -21.53 3.16 -19.66
CA PHE A 491 -21.54 3.03 -18.21
C PHE A 491 -20.29 2.31 -17.68
N PHE A 492 -20.12 1.02 -18.00
CA PHE A 492 -19.07 0.18 -17.40
C PHE A 492 -17.66 0.67 -17.75
N PHE A 493 -17.42 1.07 -19.00
CA PHE A 493 -16.14 1.61 -19.44
C PHE A 493 -15.74 2.87 -18.65
N SER A 494 -16.67 3.81 -18.51
CA SER A 494 -16.46 5.04 -17.73
C SER A 494 -16.20 4.74 -16.26
N LEU A 495 -16.98 3.82 -15.68
CA LEU A 495 -16.86 3.39 -14.29
C LEU A 495 -15.49 2.74 -14.02
N PHE A 496 -15.11 1.76 -14.83
CA PHE A 496 -13.87 1.00 -14.66
C PHE A 496 -12.62 1.86 -14.89
N ASN A 497 -12.63 2.78 -15.87
CA ASN A 497 -11.52 3.71 -16.05
C ASN A 497 -11.35 4.63 -14.84
N LYS A 498 -12.47 5.13 -14.28
CA LYS A 498 -12.42 5.97 -13.08
C LYS A 498 -11.89 5.17 -11.88
N TRP A 499 -12.39 3.97 -11.66
CA TRP A 499 -11.94 3.10 -10.58
C TRP A 499 -10.48 2.70 -10.73
N LYS A 500 -10.03 2.39 -11.95
CA LYS A 500 -8.63 2.09 -12.25
C LYS A 500 -7.73 3.25 -11.83
N LYS A 501 -8.09 4.48 -12.21
CA LYS A 501 -7.32 5.68 -11.83
C LYS A 501 -7.27 5.88 -10.32
N SER A 502 -8.37 5.65 -9.60
CA SER A 502 -8.40 5.74 -8.14
C SER A 502 -7.52 4.68 -7.47
N ILE A 503 -7.58 3.42 -7.92
CA ILE A 503 -6.77 2.33 -7.37
C ILE A 503 -5.28 2.56 -7.66
N GLN A 504 -4.95 3.03 -8.86
CA GLN A 504 -3.57 3.33 -9.22
C GLN A 504 -2.99 4.45 -8.34
N GLY A 505 -3.75 5.52 -8.10
CA GLY A 505 -3.32 6.57 -7.17
C GLY A 505 -3.11 6.10 -5.73
N LEU A 506 -3.79 5.04 -5.29
CA LEU A 506 -3.56 4.43 -3.97
C LEU A 506 -2.28 3.57 -3.95
N LEU A 507 -2.03 2.82 -5.03
CA LEU A 507 -0.81 2.04 -5.18
C LEU A 507 0.43 2.95 -5.27
N ASP A 508 0.34 4.03 -6.06
CA ASP A 508 1.45 4.99 -6.23
C ASP A 508 1.82 5.65 -4.90
N LYS A 509 0.83 6.01 -4.06
CA LYS A 509 1.08 6.53 -2.70
C LYS A 509 1.80 5.51 -1.83
N LYS A 510 1.35 4.25 -1.84
CA LYS A 510 2.01 3.18 -1.08
C LYS A 510 3.45 2.94 -1.53
N ILE A 511 3.72 3.01 -2.83
CA ILE A 511 5.08 2.87 -3.38
C ILE A 511 5.95 4.05 -2.95
N ALA A 512 5.40 5.28 -2.96
CA ALA A 512 6.13 6.45 -2.50
C ALA A 512 6.47 6.38 -1.00
N ASP A 513 5.55 5.87 -0.17
CA ASP A 513 5.77 5.69 1.26
C ASP A 513 6.83 4.60 1.56
N THR A 514 7.12 3.71 0.61
CA THR A 514 8.15 2.65 0.78
C THR A 514 9.57 3.06 0.37
N LEU A 515 9.81 4.27 -0.15
CA LEU A 515 11.15 4.67 -0.60
C LEU A 515 12.14 4.82 0.57
N PRO A 516 13.46 4.62 0.36
CA PRO A 516 14.45 4.84 1.42
C PRO A 516 14.49 6.31 1.83
N ILE A 517 14.61 6.57 3.13
CA ILE A 517 14.70 7.93 3.70
C ILE A 517 15.96 7.96 4.55
N LEU A 518 16.94 8.79 4.19
CA LEU A 518 18.24 8.84 4.86
C LEU A 518 18.37 10.09 5.73
N GLN A 519 18.64 9.88 7.02
CA GLN A 519 18.90 10.92 8.00
C GLN A 519 20.39 11.03 8.31
N VAL A 520 20.92 12.25 8.39
CA VAL A 520 22.30 12.50 8.84
C VAL A 520 22.30 13.01 10.27
N LEU A 521 23.22 12.51 11.09
CA LEU A 521 23.46 12.93 12.47
C LEU A 521 24.94 13.22 12.67
N ALA A 522 25.29 14.23 13.47
CA ALA A 522 26.65 14.47 13.93
C ALA A 522 26.81 13.88 15.34
N ASP A 523 27.63 12.83 15.46
CA ASP A 523 27.77 12.07 16.69
C ASP A 523 29.24 11.65 16.95
N PRO A 524 29.86 12.11 18.06
CA PRO A 524 29.34 13.11 18.98
C PRO A 524 29.21 14.49 18.28
N PRO A 525 28.36 15.41 18.77
CA PRO A 525 28.11 16.71 18.15
C PRO A 525 29.24 17.73 18.39
N TYR A 526 30.49 17.29 18.24
CA TYR A 526 31.70 18.08 18.48
C TYR A 526 32.76 17.83 17.42
N ILE A 527 33.70 18.76 17.31
CA ILE A 527 34.91 18.61 16.53
C ILE A 527 35.91 17.78 17.36
N VAL A 528 36.32 16.65 16.81
CA VAL A 528 37.22 15.69 17.47
C VAL A 528 38.64 15.84 16.93
N MET A 529 39.63 15.77 17.82
CA MET A 529 41.05 15.73 17.44
C MET A 529 41.50 14.30 17.19
N ASN A 530 42.00 14.00 15.99
CA ASN A 530 42.63 12.73 15.65
C ASN A 530 44.07 12.97 15.19
N GLY A 531 45.02 12.85 16.13
CA GLY A 531 46.40 13.31 15.94
C GLY A 531 46.48 14.82 15.77
N GLU A 532 47.07 15.30 14.67
CA GLU A 532 47.12 16.73 14.32
C GLU A 532 45.90 17.22 13.50
N LYS A 533 44.94 16.34 13.19
CA LYS A 533 43.80 16.66 12.31
C LYS A 533 42.51 16.83 13.12
N LYS A 534 41.73 17.87 12.80
CA LYS A 534 40.35 17.99 13.26
C LYS A 534 39.39 17.25 12.34
N ILE A 535 38.53 16.41 12.91
CA ILE A 535 37.52 15.63 12.20
C ILE A 535 36.13 15.86 12.78
N VAL A 536 35.11 15.63 11.95
CA VAL A 536 33.71 15.57 12.35
C VAL A 536 33.19 14.17 12.02
N ASN A 537 32.61 13.49 13.01
CA ASN A 537 32.02 12.18 12.82
C ASN A 537 30.53 12.33 12.49
N LEU A 538 30.09 11.63 11.46
CA LEU A 538 28.72 11.68 10.95
C LEU A 538 28.17 10.26 10.79
N ILE A 539 26.90 10.11 11.10
CA ILE A 539 26.14 8.87 10.96
C ILE A 539 25.02 9.10 9.95
N VAL A 540 24.94 8.25 8.94
CA VAL A 540 23.79 8.19 8.02
C VAL A 540 22.90 7.04 8.45
N LYS A 541 21.63 7.31 8.73
CA LYS A 541 20.64 6.32 9.18
C LYS A 541 19.52 6.21 8.17
N ASN A 542 19.14 5.00 7.78
CA ASN A 542 17.96 4.79 6.95
C ASN A 542 16.72 4.63 7.83
N ILE A 543 15.88 5.67 7.86
CA ILE A 543 14.61 5.71 8.60
C ILE A 543 13.42 5.32 7.70
N GLY A 544 13.64 5.00 6.43
CA GLY A 544 12.62 4.53 5.50
C GLY A 544 12.42 3.01 5.53
N ASP A 545 11.40 2.53 4.84
CA ASP A 545 11.00 1.12 4.82
C ASP A 545 11.73 0.26 3.76
N SER A 546 12.48 0.89 2.84
CA SER A 546 13.30 0.18 1.83
C SER A 546 14.80 0.39 2.05
N THR A 547 15.59 -0.59 1.64
CA THR A 547 17.06 -0.49 1.53
C THR A 547 17.46 0.57 0.50
N ALA A 548 18.42 1.43 0.85
CA ALA A 548 19.12 2.28 -0.12
C ALA A 548 20.31 1.51 -0.69
N ASP A 549 20.54 1.55 -2.00
CA ASP A 549 21.72 0.94 -2.66
C ASP A 549 23.01 1.73 -2.36
N GLY A 550 22.85 2.99 -1.95
CA GLY A 550 23.92 3.92 -1.67
C GLY A 550 23.40 5.32 -1.36
N CYS A 551 24.30 6.28 -1.23
CA CYS A 551 23.93 7.68 -1.01
C CYS A 551 24.95 8.65 -1.63
N ILE A 552 24.47 9.84 -1.96
CA ILE A 552 25.30 10.98 -2.36
C ILE A 552 25.24 11.99 -1.21
N LEU A 553 26.41 12.34 -0.67
CA LEU A 553 26.58 13.29 0.41
C LEU A 553 27.27 14.54 -0.11
N ALA A 554 26.64 15.70 0.07
CA ALA A 554 27.15 16.99 -0.34
C ALA A 554 27.33 17.93 0.88
N PRO A 555 28.44 17.78 1.64
CA PRO A 555 28.74 18.65 2.78
C PRO A 555 29.09 20.07 2.35
N ARG A 556 28.63 21.04 3.15
CA ARG A 556 28.97 22.46 3.09
C ARG A 556 29.44 22.91 4.47
N VAL A 557 30.71 23.29 4.58
CA VAL A 557 31.31 23.70 5.85
C VAL A 557 31.75 25.15 5.79
N SER A 558 31.43 25.92 6.83
CA SER A 558 31.91 27.29 7.06
C SER A 558 32.21 27.53 8.54
N GLU A 559 33.11 28.47 8.83
CA GLU A 559 33.28 29.00 10.18
C GLU A 559 32.06 29.86 10.56
N VAL A 560 31.63 29.82 11.81
CA VAL A 560 30.49 30.63 12.31
C VAL A 560 30.82 32.11 12.07
N ASN A 561 29.94 32.83 11.35
CA ASN A 561 30.09 34.23 10.89
C ASN A 561 31.04 34.49 9.70
N SER A 562 31.51 33.45 9.00
CA SER A 562 32.32 33.60 7.78
C SER A 562 31.48 33.35 6.51
N SER A 563 31.70 34.14 5.45
CA SER A 563 31.02 33.97 4.16
C SER A 563 31.69 32.96 3.23
N LYS A 564 32.84 32.40 3.62
CA LYS A 564 33.57 31.40 2.84
C LYS A 564 33.12 30.00 3.28
N SER A 565 32.43 29.29 2.39
CA SER A 565 32.07 27.88 2.56
C SER A 565 32.80 27.00 1.57
N ILE A 566 33.06 25.76 1.98
CA ILE A 566 33.59 24.72 1.09
C ILE A 566 32.50 23.70 0.84
N LYS A 567 32.34 23.35 -0.43
CA LYS A 567 31.44 22.29 -0.87
C LYS A 567 32.25 21.10 -1.36
N ALA A 568 31.89 19.91 -0.92
CA ALA A 568 32.34 18.66 -1.53
C ALA A 568 31.12 17.82 -1.89
N VAL A 569 31.30 16.82 -2.76
CA VAL A 569 30.28 15.83 -3.09
C VAL A 569 30.97 14.47 -3.09
N ASN A 570 30.45 13.53 -2.29
CA ASN A 570 30.97 12.19 -2.15
C ASN A 570 29.83 11.19 -2.42
N GLU A 571 30.08 10.20 -3.27
CA GLU A 571 29.13 9.11 -3.55
C GLU A 571 29.61 7.85 -2.82
N TYR A 572 28.69 7.22 -2.07
CA TYR A 572 28.91 5.97 -1.37
C TYR A 572 28.00 4.90 -1.97
N LYS A 573 28.60 3.80 -2.45
CA LYS A 573 27.88 2.66 -3.05
C LYS A 573 27.65 1.50 -2.08
N ARG A 574 27.59 1.81 -0.78
CA ARG A 574 27.33 0.82 0.27
C ARG A 574 25.83 0.77 0.52
N GLU A 575 25.25 -0.42 0.47
CA GLU A 575 23.84 -0.61 0.80
C GLU A 575 23.57 -0.21 2.25
N ILE A 576 22.46 0.50 2.47
CA ILE A 576 21.98 0.93 3.78
C ILE A 576 20.56 0.35 3.97
N PRO A 577 20.42 -0.87 4.53
CA PRO A 577 19.13 -1.47 4.81
C PRO A 577 18.23 -0.61 5.71
N ALA A 578 16.92 -0.81 5.61
CA ALA A 578 15.94 -0.13 6.47
C ALA A 578 16.27 -0.34 7.96
N GLY A 579 16.25 0.75 8.73
CA GLY A 579 16.57 0.76 10.17
C GLY A 579 18.06 0.68 10.52
N THR A 580 18.95 0.54 9.53
CA THR A 580 20.41 0.48 9.76
C THR A 580 21.08 1.84 9.57
N ASN A 581 22.35 1.92 9.98
CA ASN A 581 23.18 3.10 9.87
C ASN A 581 24.54 2.79 9.21
N PHE A 582 25.26 3.86 8.88
CA PHE A 582 26.62 3.83 8.34
C PHE A 582 27.38 5.05 8.88
N GLU A 583 28.57 4.81 9.43
CA GLU A 583 29.46 5.84 9.96
C GLU A 583 30.48 6.34 8.93
N PHE A 584 30.77 7.64 8.94
CA PHE A 584 31.93 8.19 8.24
C PHE A 584 32.52 9.41 8.96
N SER A 585 33.84 9.54 8.89
CA SER A 585 34.57 10.69 9.44
C SER A 585 34.98 11.66 8.33
N MET A 586 34.60 12.92 8.47
CA MET A 586 34.99 14.00 7.57
C MET A 586 36.19 14.76 8.14
N ASN A 587 37.30 14.83 7.40
CA ASN A 587 38.43 15.67 7.76
C ASN A 587 38.09 17.15 7.51
N LEU A 588 38.30 18.00 8.51
CA LEU A 588 38.22 19.43 8.29
C LEU A 588 39.42 19.92 7.46
N PRO A 589 39.23 20.87 6.55
CA PRO A 589 40.32 21.54 5.86
C PRO A 589 41.24 22.29 6.83
N LYS A 590 42.54 22.36 6.53
CA LYS A 590 43.55 22.99 7.40
C LYS A 590 43.25 24.43 7.83
N HIS A 591 42.61 25.24 6.96
CA HIS A 591 42.27 26.63 7.28
C HIS A 591 41.12 26.77 8.30
N LEU A 592 40.42 25.69 8.64
CA LEU A 592 39.40 25.64 9.69
C LEU A 592 39.94 25.01 10.99
N TYR A 593 41.25 24.72 11.08
CA TYR A 593 41.83 24.14 12.29
C TYR A 593 41.84 25.13 13.46
N ASP A 594 42.00 26.41 13.17
CA ASP A 594 41.99 27.48 14.18
C ASP A 594 40.57 27.90 14.59
N ALA A 595 39.53 27.43 13.88
CA ALA A 595 38.14 27.74 14.22
C ALA A 595 37.72 27.01 15.50
N ASN A 596 37.04 27.74 16.38
CA ASN A 596 36.46 27.19 17.62
C ASN A 596 35.07 26.59 17.41
N SER A 597 34.35 27.06 16.38
CA SER A 597 33.03 26.59 16.02
C SER A 597 32.83 26.63 14.50
N ILE A 598 32.07 25.66 13.98
CA ILE A 598 31.78 25.52 12.56
C ILE A 598 30.28 25.29 12.33
N GLU A 599 29.78 25.75 11.19
CA GLU A 599 28.48 25.40 10.64
C GLU A 599 28.66 24.35 9.54
N LEU A 600 27.92 23.25 9.64
CA LEU A 600 27.88 22.18 8.66
C LEU A 600 26.44 22.04 8.12
N SER A 601 26.24 22.32 6.84
CA SER A 601 25.06 21.89 6.09
C SER A 601 25.41 20.61 5.34
N MET A 602 24.55 19.60 5.39
CA MET A 602 24.70 18.33 4.69
C MET A 602 23.46 18.07 3.85
N GLU A 603 23.63 18.12 2.53
CA GLU A 603 22.64 17.60 1.59
C GLU A 603 22.91 16.10 1.37
N ILE A 604 21.90 15.24 1.54
CA ILE A 604 21.98 13.79 1.30
C ILE A 604 20.91 13.36 0.31
N THR A 605 21.29 12.53 -0.66
CA THR A 605 20.38 11.91 -1.64
C THR A 605 20.53 10.39 -1.60
N ALA A 606 19.43 9.64 -1.49
CA ALA A 606 19.48 8.19 -1.51
C ALA A 606 19.57 7.65 -2.95
N LEU A 607 20.31 6.56 -3.15
CA LEU A 607 20.30 5.79 -4.39
C LEU A 607 19.39 4.58 -4.20
N TYR A 608 18.41 4.41 -5.08
CA TYR A 608 17.47 3.29 -5.06
C TYR A 608 17.22 2.78 -6.48
N GLN A 609 17.51 1.49 -6.71
CA GLN A 609 17.46 0.83 -8.01
C GLN A 609 18.22 1.60 -9.10
N GLY A 610 19.39 2.14 -8.73
CA GLY A 610 20.24 2.93 -9.62
C GLY A 610 19.72 4.33 -9.97
N LYS A 611 18.71 4.85 -9.25
CA LYS A 611 18.21 6.23 -9.39
C LYS A 611 18.37 7.03 -8.10
N GLU A 612 18.59 8.33 -8.24
CA GLU A 612 18.57 9.28 -7.13
C GLU A 612 17.13 9.54 -6.67
N VAL A 613 16.87 9.34 -5.38
CA VAL A 613 15.54 9.46 -4.78
C VAL A 613 15.64 10.18 -3.45
N GLY A 614 14.88 11.27 -3.31
CA GLY A 614 14.76 12.03 -2.06
C GLY A 614 16.05 12.75 -1.65
N THR A 615 16.05 14.08 -1.72
CA THR A 615 17.14 14.91 -1.18
C THR A 615 16.70 15.56 0.12
N GLN A 616 17.51 15.44 1.16
CA GLN A 616 17.27 16.06 2.47
C GLN A 616 18.48 16.89 2.87
N GLU A 617 18.24 17.99 3.60
CA GLU A 617 19.29 18.86 4.10
C GLU A 617 19.26 18.89 5.64
N TYR A 618 20.43 18.72 6.25
CA TYR A 618 20.63 18.75 7.70
C TYR A 618 21.66 19.82 8.06
N LEU A 619 21.37 20.61 9.10
CA LEU A 619 22.26 21.67 9.58
C LEU A 619 22.75 21.35 10.99
N PHE A 620 24.05 21.53 11.22
CA PHE A 620 24.70 21.33 12.50
C PHE A 620 25.59 22.54 12.83
N THR A 621 25.63 22.89 14.11
CA THR A 621 26.63 23.82 14.67
C THR A 621 27.49 23.04 15.64
N LEU A 622 28.78 22.93 15.34
CA LEU A 622 29.72 22.07 16.07
C LEU A 622 30.83 22.92 16.69
N GLU A 623 31.17 22.62 17.94
CA GLU A 623 32.25 23.28 18.69
C GLU A 623 33.37 22.28 19.03
N ASN A 624 34.52 22.75 19.49
CA ASN A 624 35.56 21.86 20.01
C ASN A 624 35.07 21.15 21.28
N GLU A 625 35.38 19.85 21.43
CA GLU A 625 35.06 19.11 22.65
C GLU A 625 35.82 19.70 23.87
N PRO A 626 35.17 19.91 25.02
CA PRO A 626 35.85 20.33 26.24
C PRO A 626 36.79 19.23 26.77
N GLU A 627 38.00 19.61 27.19
CA GLU A 627 38.97 18.67 27.77
C GLU A 627 38.44 18.04 29.08
N SER A 628 38.59 16.72 29.20
CA SER A 628 38.16 15.98 30.38
C SER A 628 39.21 15.96 31.49
N SER A 629 38.74 15.91 32.73
CA SER A 629 39.57 15.76 33.95
C SER A 629 39.45 14.37 34.61
N LEU A 630 38.86 13.40 33.92
CA LEU A 630 38.63 12.04 34.43
C LEU A 630 39.93 11.30 34.78
N THR A 631 39.92 10.59 35.91
CA THR A 631 41.00 9.68 36.31
C THR A 631 40.51 8.23 36.43
N TYR A 632 41.43 7.27 36.48
CA TYR A 632 41.10 5.84 36.62
C TYR A 632 40.21 5.54 37.85
N ASN A 633 40.42 6.25 38.96
CA ASN A 633 39.66 6.06 40.20
C ASN A 633 38.21 6.57 40.12
N ASP A 634 37.90 7.40 39.13
CA ASP A 634 36.55 7.92 38.90
C ASP A 634 35.63 6.91 38.22
N ILE A 635 36.18 5.84 37.61
CA ILE A 635 35.42 4.83 36.86
C ILE A 635 34.70 3.88 37.83
N PRO A 636 33.35 3.86 37.86
CA PRO A 636 32.59 3.11 38.86
C PRO A 636 32.29 1.67 38.46
N TRP A 637 32.33 1.33 37.16
CA TRP A 637 32.01 0.00 36.64
C TRP A 637 33.14 -0.99 36.93
N LYS A 638 32.79 -2.20 37.38
CA LYS A 638 33.75 -3.24 37.77
C LYS A 638 33.34 -4.61 37.24
N ASP A 639 34.35 -5.44 37.01
CA ASP A 639 34.16 -6.82 36.58
C ASP A 639 34.16 -7.72 37.83
N GLY A 640 33.13 -8.56 37.98
CA GLY A 640 33.11 -9.70 38.91
C GLY A 640 32.84 -9.41 40.40
N ALA A 641 33.07 -8.20 40.91
CA ALA A 641 32.72 -7.85 42.29
C ALA A 641 31.22 -7.54 42.43
N ILE A 642 30.61 -7.90 43.57
CA ILE A 642 29.23 -7.50 43.87
C ILE A 642 29.16 -5.97 43.81
N PRO A 643 28.27 -5.38 42.97
CA PRO A 643 28.18 -3.95 42.79
C PRO A 643 27.92 -3.26 44.14
N LYS A 644 28.39 -2.01 44.27
CA LYS A 644 27.94 -1.12 45.36
C LYS A 644 26.47 -0.75 45.12
N GLU A 645 25.78 -0.27 46.15
CA GLU A 645 24.32 0.01 46.08
C GLU A 645 23.94 0.94 44.92
N GLN A 646 24.78 1.95 44.66
CA GLN A 646 24.62 2.88 43.53
C GLN A 646 24.61 2.20 42.15
N MET A 647 25.28 1.04 42.01
CA MET A 647 25.39 0.23 40.80
C MET A 647 24.35 -0.91 40.76
N PHE A 648 23.57 -1.12 41.83
CA PHE A 648 22.51 -2.13 41.90
C PHE A 648 21.19 -1.58 41.33
N LYS A 649 21.10 -1.57 39.99
CA LYS A 649 19.96 -1.03 39.24
C LYS A 649 19.09 -2.14 38.63
N GLY A 650 17.81 -1.85 38.40
CA GLY A 650 16.87 -2.76 37.72
C GLY A 650 16.37 -3.98 38.51
N ARG A 651 16.92 -4.24 39.70
CA ARG A 651 16.54 -5.41 40.54
C ARG A 651 15.77 -5.07 41.81
N LYS A 652 15.44 -3.79 42.03
CA LYS A 652 14.74 -3.31 43.22
C LYS A 652 13.34 -3.92 43.38
N GLN A 653 12.59 -4.06 42.29
CA GLN A 653 11.24 -4.64 42.33
C GLN A 653 11.26 -6.10 42.82
N ILE A 654 12.19 -6.91 42.30
CA ILE A 654 12.37 -8.30 42.74
C ILE A 654 12.77 -8.34 44.22
N LEU A 655 13.70 -7.46 44.63
CA LEU A 655 14.10 -7.33 46.03
C LEU A 655 12.90 -6.99 46.94
N ASP A 656 12.04 -6.05 46.53
CA ASP A 656 10.86 -5.66 47.29
C ASP A 656 9.81 -6.78 47.37
N VAL A 657 9.64 -7.56 46.30
CA VAL A 657 8.76 -8.74 46.28
C VAL A 657 9.29 -9.80 47.25
N LEU A 658 10.57 -10.13 47.19
CA LEU A 658 11.20 -11.09 48.09
C LEU A 658 11.13 -10.62 49.55
N LYS A 659 11.37 -9.33 49.80
CA LYS A 659 11.24 -8.73 51.13
C LYS A 659 9.82 -8.91 51.67
N ARG A 660 8.80 -8.52 50.90
CA ARG A 660 7.39 -8.68 51.28
C ARG A 660 7.06 -10.14 51.55
N HIS A 661 7.49 -11.04 50.68
CA HIS A 661 7.25 -12.48 50.79
C HIS A 661 7.78 -13.06 52.10
N TYR A 662 9.07 -12.86 52.42
CA TYR A 662 9.67 -13.44 53.63
C TYR A 662 9.24 -12.75 54.93
N THR A 663 8.61 -11.58 54.84
CA THR A 663 7.91 -10.94 55.98
C THR A 663 6.43 -11.34 56.10
N SER A 664 5.88 -12.06 55.12
CA SER A 664 4.46 -12.42 55.05
C SER A 664 4.13 -13.77 55.69
N LEU A 665 2.84 -14.13 55.68
CA LEU A 665 2.35 -15.44 56.12
C LEU A 665 2.72 -16.58 55.15
N GLU A 666 3.12 -16.29 53.90
CA GLU A 666 3.47 -17.31 52.89
C GLU A 666 4.98 -17.63 52.82
N LYS A 667 5.74 -17.21 53.84
CA LYS A 667 7.20 -17.38 53.92
C LYS A 667 7.68 -18.85 53.92
N ASP A 668 6.78 -19.80 54.10
CA ASP A 668 7.01 -21.24 54.04
C ASP A 668 7.31 -21.71 52.61
N LYS A 669 6.92 -20.94 51.60
CA LYS A 669 7.23 -21.20 50.19
C LYS A 669 8.64 -20.68 49.86
N PRO A 670 9.60 -21.55 49.48
CA PRO A 670 10.93 -21.11 49.10
C PRO A 670 10.94 -20.50 47.69
N TYR A 671 11.79 -19.51 47.46
CA TYR A 671 12.07 -19.01 46.10
C TYR A 671 13.29 -19.70 45.51
N ILE A 672 13.25 -19.96 44.19
CA ILE A 672 14.38 -20.42 43.39
C ILE A 672 14.70 -19.35 42.36
N LEU A 673 15.80 -18.64 42.57
CA LEU A 673 16.36 -17.68 41.62
C LEU A 673 17.29 -18.42 40.64
N TYR A 674 16.88 -18.56 39.39
CA TYR A 674 17.69 -19.26 38.39
C TYR A 674 18.00 -18.37 37.19
N GLY A 675 19.10 -18.64 36.48
CA GLY A 675 19.50 -17.90 35.29
C GLY A 675 20.98 -18.09 34.95
N LEU A 676 21.48 -17.47 33.88
CA LEU A 676 22.89 -17.57 33.48
C LEU A 676 23.82 -17.04 34.58
N THR A 677 25.08 -17.46 34.61
CA THR A 677 26.04 -16.85 35.55
C THR A 677 26.16 -15.34 35.28
N ARG A 678 26.50 -14.57 36.32
CA ARG A 678 26.71 -13.11 36.20
C ARG A 678 25.46 -12.28 35.82
N THR A 679 24.24 -12.80 36.01
CA THR A 679 22.98 -12.04 35.85
C THR A 679 22.54 -11.24 37.08
N GLY A 680 23.28 -11.36 38.20
CA GLY A 680 23.06 -10.59 39.44
C GLY A 680 22.35 -11.35 40.57
N LYS A 681 22.26 -12.68 40.51
CA LYS A 681 21.63 -13.51 41.57
C LYS A 681 22.27 -13.35 42.95
N SER A 682 23.59 -13.55 43.05
CA SER A 682 24.33 -13.38 44.31
C SER A 682 24.24 -11.95 44.84
N SER A 683 24.17 -10.95 43.95
CA SER A 683 23.90 -9.56 44.34
C SER A 683 22.52 -9.40 44.99
N ILE A 684 21.48 -10.03 44.43
CA ILE A 684 20.12 -10.03 45.02
C ILE A 684 20.15 -10.66 46.40
N LEU A 685 20.82 -11.81 46.59
CA LEU A 685 20.92 -12.47 47.89
C LEU A 685 21.60 -11.57 48.92
N LYS A 686 22.72 -10.92 48.56
CA LYS A 686 23.41 -9.99 49.46
C LYS A 686 22.53 -8.81 49.88
N TYR A 687 21.87 -8.15 48.93
CA TYR A 687 20.99 -7.02 49.26
C TYR A 687 19.74 -7.46 50.02
N LEU A 688 19.26 -8.68 49.79
CA LEU A 688 18.14 -9.26 50.54
C LEU A 688 18.56 -9.51 51.99
N LYS A 689 19.79 -10.01 52.20
CA LYS A 689 20.41 -10.15 53.53
C LYS A 689 20.41 -8.81 54.25
N GLU A 690 21.02 -7.79 53.65
CA GLU A 690 21.10 -6.44 54.22
C GLU A 690 19.71 -5.84 54.52
N ALA A 691 18.71 -6.13 53.69
CA ALA A 691 17.37 -5.60 53.83
C ALA A 691 16.50 -6.30 54.89
N LEU A 692 16.73 -7.59 55.17
CA LEU A 692 15.92 -8.40 56.10
C LEU A 692 16.60 -8.65 57.45
N ASN A 693 17.93 -8.59 57.53
CA ASN A 693 18.64 -8.91 58.74
C ASN A 693 18.21 -8.00 59.91
N ASN A 694 17.95 -8.59 61.08
CA ASN A 694 17.45 -7.88 62.27
C ASN A 694 16.09 -7.18 62.11
N GLN A 695 15.32 -7.44 61.03
CA GLN A 695 13.95 -6.96 60.96
C GLN A 695 13.04 -7.75 61.89
N THR A 696 12.17 -7.02 62.59
CA THR A 696 11.12 -7.62 63.42
C THR A 696 9.84 -7.74 62.61
N THR A 697 9.20 -8.89 62.71
CA THR A 697 7.92 -9.19 62.06
C THR A 697 7.08 -10.07 62.97
N THR A 698 5.76 -10.10 62.74
CA THR A 698 4.82 -10.85 63.58
C THR A 698 4.34 -12.07 62.81
N PHE A 699 4.59 -13.26 63.38
CA PHE A 699 4.13 -14.53 62.85
C PHE A 699 3.26 -15.22 63.90
N ASP A 700 2.09 -15.70 63.50
CA ASP A 700 1.14 -16.41 64.39
C ASP A 700 0.85 -15.65 65.71
N GLY A 701 0.82 -14.31 65.66
CA GLY A 701 0.60 -13.45 66.83
C GLY A 701 1.82 -13.22 67.74
N HIS A 702 2.99 -13.79 67.41
CA HIS A 702 4.25 -13.62 68.13
C HIS A 702 5.25 -12.80 67.33
N GLN A 703 6.02 -11.94 67.99
CA GLN A 703 7.05 -11.12 67.36
C GLN A 703 8.34 -11.95 67.22
N PHE A 704 8.89 -11.99 66.00
CA PHE A 704 10.14 -12.65 65.68
C PHE A 704 11.13 -11.67 65.04
N THR A 705 12.42 -11.87 65.29
CA THR A 705 13.51 -11.18 64.60
C THR A 705 14.08 -12.11 63.52
N ILE A 706 14.21 -11.62 62.29
CA ILE A 706 14.78 -12.40 61.18
C ILE A 706 16.32 -12.43 61.31
N ALA A 707 16.88 -13.63 61.39
CA ALA A 707 18.32 -13.87 61.33
C ALA A 707 18.68 -14.49 59.97
N THR A 708 19.70 -13.96 59.31
CA THR A 708 20.09 -14.40 57.96
C THR A 708 21.40 -15.18 57.99
N PHE A 709 21.45 -16.31 57.29
CA PHE A 709 22.62 -17.18 57.19
C PHE A 709 22.92 -17.51 55.73
N ASP A 710 24.20 -17.49 55.34
CA ASP A 710 24.63 -17.73 53.97
C ASP A 710 25.16 -19.15 53.82
N TRP A 711 24.69 -19.87 52.80
CA TRP A 711 25.19 -21.19 52.44
C TRP A 711 25.69 -21.16 51.00
N ASP A 712 26.99 -21.36 50.79
CA ASP A 712 27.58 -21.52 49.46
C ASP A 712 27.78 -23.01 49.15
N LEU A 713 26.95 -23.56 48.25
CA LEU A 713 27.04 -24.98 47.90
C LEU A 713 28.24 -25.31 47.01
N SER A 714 28.87 -24.33 46.36
CA SER A 714 30.11 -24.57 45.61
C SER A 714 31.25 -24.92 46.57
N LEU A 715 31.41 -24.15 47.65
CA LEU A 715 32.34 -24.44 48.74
C LEU A 715 31.97 -25.76 49.42
N ALA A 716 30.69 -25.96 49.73
CA ALA A 716 30.20 -27.18 50.34
C ALA A 716 30.52 -28.44 49.50
N SER A 717 30.44 -28.35 48.17
CA SER A 717 30.77 -29.44 47.26
C SER A 717 32.26 -29.80 47.24
N SER A 718 33.13 -28.84 47.55
CA SER A 718 34.58 -29.04 47.60
C SER A 718 35.06 -29.84 48.82
N LEU A 719 34.25 -29.91 49.89
CA LEU A 719 34.60 -30.55 51.17
C LEU A 719 34.57 -32.09 51.13
N GLY A 720 34.06 -32.69 50.05
CA GLY A 720 34.25 -34.10 49.70
C GLY A 720 33.55 -35.16 50.58
N ASN A 721 33.07 -34.84 51.78
CA ASN A 721 32.33 -35.77 52.64
C ASN A 721 31.19 -35.09 53.43
N ALA A 722 30.25 -35.90 53.93
CA ALA A 722 29.05 -35.41 54.60
C ALA A 722 29.31 -34.81 55.98
N GLN A 723 30.39 -35.21 56.67
CA GLN A 723 30.73 -34.68 57.98
C GLN A 723 31.19 -33.22 57.87
N ASP A 724 32.12 -32.97 56.95
CA ASP A 724 32.66 -31.64 56.70
C ASP A 724 31.59 -30.70 56.13
N LEU A 725 30.66 -31.23 55.32
CA LEU A 725 29.46 -30.51 54.89
C LEU A 725 28.63 -29.99 56.08
N TRP A 726 28.26 -30.86 57.02
CA TRP A 726 27.44 -30.47 58.17
C TRP A 726 28.18 -29.56 59.14
N GLN A 727 29.51 -29.72 59.26
CA GLN A 727 30.36 -28.79 60.00
C GLN A 727 30.29 -27.40 59.38
N TYR A 728 30.52 -27.28 58.07
CA TYR A 728 30.42 -26.00 57.37
C TYR A 728 29.01 -25.38 57.49
N LEU A 729 27.95 -26.13 57.15
CA LEU A 729 26.59 -25.59 57.10
C LEU A 729 26.01 -25.23 58.47
N LEU A 730 26.32 -25.98 59.53
CA LEU A 730 25.69 -25.81 60.85
C LEU A 730 26.60 -25.17 61.88
N PHE A 731 27.90 -25.47 61.86
CA PHE A 731 28.84 -24.89 62.82
C PHE A 731 29.31 -23.52 62.29
N ASP A 732 30.06 -23.53 61.19
CA ASP A 732 30.75 -22.34 60.67
C ASP A 732 29.76 -21.26 60.20
N GLN A 733 28.73 -21.65 59.44
CA GLN A 733 27.78 -20.68 58.85
C GLN A 733 26.62 -20.30 59.77
N VAL A 734 26.32 -21.10 60.79
CA VAL A 734 25.16 -20.87 61.66
C VAL A 734 25.60 -20.65 63.08
N TYR A 735 26.10 -21.68 63.77
CA TYR A 735 26.41 -21.64 65.20
C TYR A 735 27.35 -20.49 65.58
N ASP A 736 28.46 -20.31 64.85
CA ASP A 736 29.44 -19.25 65.10
C ASP A 736 28.85 -17.83 64.94
N HIS A 737 27.80 -17.70 64.14
CA HIS A 737 27.12 -16.45 63.84
C HIS A 737 25.82 -16.26 64.64
N ILE A 738 25.40 -17.23 65.48
CA ILE A 738 24.20 -17.07 66.32
C ILE A 738 24.41 -15.92 67.34
N GLY A 739 25.64 -15.73 67.81
CA GLY A 739 26.00 -14.64 68.73
C GLY A 739 25.81 -13.23 68.17
N ASP A 740 25.63 -13.08 66.86
CA ASP A 740 25.30 -11.77 66.25
C ASP A 740 23.85 -11.34 66.54
N TYR A 741 22.99 -12.29 66.91
CA TYR A 741 21.55 -12.08 67.10
C TYR A 741 21.09 -12.30 68.54
N LEU A 742 21.83 -13.06 69.33
CA LEU A 742 21.54 -13.36 70.73
C LEU A 742 22.73 -12.97 71.61
N ASP A 743 22.49 -12.82 72.90
CA ASP A 743 23.53 -12.48 73.86
C ASP A 743 24.56 -13.62 74.02
N GLY A 744 25.81 -13.28 74.40
CA GLY A 744 26.90 -14.27 74.50
C GLY A 744 26.66 -15.43 75.48
N SER A 745 25.58 -15.39 76.28
CA SER A 745 25.11 -16.50 77.12
C SER A 745 24.64 -17.72 76.31
N VAL A 746 24.34 -17.56 75.03
CA VAL A 746 23.83 -18.61 74.14
C VAL A 746 24.77 -19.80 74.02
N TYR A 747 26.07 -19.55 73.95
CA TYR A 747 27.08 -20.61 73.86
C TYR A 747 27.15 -21.47 75.15
N GLN A 748 26.57 -20.99 76.26
CA GLN A 748 26.41 -21.75 77.50
C GLN A 748 25.04 -22.46 77.56
N GLU A 749 23.99 -21.85 77.03
CA GLU A 749 22.62 -22.41 77.02
C GLU A 749 22.40 -23.49 75.95
N PHE A 750 23.11 -23.38 74.81
CA PHE A 750 23.00 -24.29 73.68
C PHE A 750 24.41 -24.62 73.16
N ASN A 751 24.87 -25.84 73.46
CA ASN A 751 26.17 -26.34 73.02
C ASN A 751 26.00 -27.31 71.85
N LEU A 752 26.52 -26.93 70.68
CA LEU A 752 26.52 -27.80 69.51
C LEU A 752 27.73 -28.74 69.58
N SER A 753 27.55 -30.00 69.19
CA SER A 753 28.67 -30.95 69.14
C SER A 753 29.77 -30.43 68.20
N GLU A 754 31.05 -30.64 68.55
CA GLU A 754 32.20 -30.39 67.67
C GLU A 754 32.09 -31.10 66.30
N ARG A 755 31.19 -32.08 66.17
CA ARG A 755 30.88 -32.78 64.92
C ARG A 755 29.37 -32.81 64.70
N PRO A 756 28.78 -31.71 64.21
CA PRO A 756 27.34 -31.64 64.00
C PRO A 756 26.90 -32.62 62.90
N ARG A 757 25.71 -33.17 63.08
CA ARG A 757 25.04 -34.07 62.14
C ARG A 757 23.68 -33.49 61.76
N ALA A 758 23.08 -34.04 60.70
CA ALA A 758 21.74 -33.66 60.24
C ALA A 758 20.67 -33.56 61.36
N LYS A 759 20.75 -34.43 62.37
CA LYS A 759 19.82 -34.45 63.53
C LYS A 759 19.95 -33.24 64.46
N ASP A 760 21.07 -32.52 64.41
CA ASP A 760 21.35 -31.39 65.30
C ASP A 760 20.76 -30.10 64.72
N PHE A 761 20.50 -30.05 63.40
CA PHE A 761 19.85 -28.92 62.73
C PHE A 761 18.46 -28.55 63.30
N PRO A 762 17.50 -29.48 63.46
CA PRO A 762 16.21 -29.14 64.05
C PRO A 762 16.35 -28.65 65.49
N SER A 763 17.31 -29.16 66.26
CA SER A 763 17.59 -28.67 67.62
C SER A 763 17.99 -27.20 67.63
N ILE A 764 18.82 -26.76 66.67
CA ILE A 764 19.18 -25.34 66.48
C ILE A 764 17.93 -24.52 66.15
N LEU A 765 17.11 -24.97 65.19
CA LEU A 765 15.92 -24.23 64.75
C LEU A 765 14.87 -24.07 65.86
N PHE A 766 14.61 -25.13 66.63
CA PHE A 766 13.70 -25.05 67.78
C PHE A 766 14.22 -24.12 68.87
N TYR A 767 15.54 -24.10 69.11
CA TYR A 767 16.15 -23.17 70.05
C TYR A 767 15.98 -21.71 69.61
N LEU A 768 16.28 -21.41 68.35
CA LEU A 768 16.09 -20.06 67.77
C LEU A 768 14.63 -19.61 67.87
N LYS A 769 13.68 -20.49 67.51
CA LYS A 769 12.25 -20.21 67.62
C LYS A 769 11.82 -19.87 69.05
N LYS A 770 12.34 -20.59 70.05
CA LYS A 770 12.06 -20.32 71.48
C LYS A 770 12.59 -18.95 71.93
N LYS A 771 13.69 -18.48 71.35
CA LYS A 771 14.27 -17.16 71.62
C LYS A 771 13.65 -16.03 70.78
N GLY A 772 12.62 -16.31 69.98
CA GLY A 772 11.98 -15.31 69.13
C GLY A 772 12.80 -14.95 67.90
N ILE A 773 13.68 -15.84 67.44
CA ILE A 773 14.45 -15.67 66.21
C ILE A 773 13.92 -16.58 65.13
N TYR A 774 13.76 -16.04 63.93
CA TYR A 774 13.34 -16.76 62.74
C TYR A 774 14.46 -16.79 61.70
N PRO A 775 15.10 -17.95 61.45
CA PRO A 775 16.23 -18.05 60.52
C PRO A 775 15.77 -18.08 59.05
N LEU A 776 16.48 -17.31 58.21
CA LEU A 776 16.38 -17.31 56.75
C LEU A 776 17.73 -17.74 56.15
N PHE A 777 17.73 -18.84 55.40
CA PHE A 777 18.91 -19.39 54.74
C PHE A 777 18.98 -18.93 53.28
N LEU A 778 20.05 -18.22 52.94
CA LEU A 778 20.39 -17.74 51.61
C LEU A 778 21.36 -18.75 50.98
N VAL A 779 20.82 -19.64 50.13
CA VAL A 779 21.60 -20.73 49.53
C VAL A 779 22.06 -20.31 48.13
N ASP A 780 23.33 -19.96 47.98
CA ASP A 780 23.95 -19.62 46.69
C ASP A 780 24.58 -20.85 46.02
N GLU A 781 24.79 -20.76 44.71
CA GLU A 781 25.35 -21.82 43.85
C GLU A 781 24.64 -23.19 44.02
N PHE A 782 23.31 -23.14 44.17
CA PHE A 782 22.47 -24.32 44.43
C PHE A 782 22.60 -25.42 43.37
N SER A 783 23.03 -25.09 42.15
CA SER A 783 23.29 -26.06 41.07
C SER A 783 24.29 -27.15 41.47
N PHE A 784 25.22 -26.87 42.40
CA PHE A 784 26.18 -27.85 42.92
C PHE A 784 25.54 -28.97 43.76
N ILE A 785 24.24 -28.89 44.06
CA ILE A 785 23.49 -30.00 44.64
C ILE A 785 23.58 -31.27 43.78
N LYS A 786 23.70 -31.15 42.45
CA LYS A 786 23.95 -32.28 41.54
C LYS A 786 25.21 -33.04 41.94
N VAL A 787 26.31 -32.30 42.09
CA VAL A 787 27.62 -32.84 42.44
C VAL A 787 27.57 -33.49 43.82
N LEU A 788 26.93 -32.86 44.79
CA LEU A 788 26.74 -33.40 46.14
C LEU A 788 25.91 -34.71 46.13
N MET A 789 24.88 -34.81 45.29
CA MET A 789 24.04 -36.01 45.17
C MET A 789 24.76 -37.13 44.40
N ASP A 790 25.43 -36.81 43.29
CA ASP A 790 26.17 -37.78 42.49
C ASP A 790 27.35 -38.37 43.27
N ASN A 791 28.02 -37.55 44.10
CA ASN A 791 29.06 -37.99 45.05
C ASN A 791 28.50 -38.68 46.31
N ARG A 792 27.18 -38.85 46.43
CA ARG A 792 26.48 -39.46 47.59
C ARG A 792 26.75 -38.78 48.94
N ILE A 793 27.12 -37.50 48.92
CA ILE A 793 27.32 -36.69 50.12
C ILE A 793 25.95 -36.33 50.73
N VAL A 794 24.98 -35.99 49.87
CA VAL A 794 23.58 -35.75 50.26
C VAL A 794 22.64 -36.65 49.46
N ASN A 795 21.44 -36.89 49.99
CA ASN A 795 20.41 -37.71 49.35
C ASN A 795 19.11 -36.87 49.17
N PRO A 796 18.09 -37.37 48.45
CA PRO A 796 16.85 -36.63 48.24
C PRO A 796 16.11 -36.25 49.53
N ALA A 797 16.36 -36.97 50.64
CA ALA A 797 15.79 -36.65 51.94
C ALA A 797 16.32 -35.32 52.52
N PHE A 798 17.49 -34.85 52.08
CA PHE A 798 18.02 -33.54 52.47
C PHE A 798 17.04 -32.41 52.11
N LEU A 799 16.62 -32.32 50.84
CA LEU A 799 15.69 -31.28 50.38
C LEU A 799 14.27 -31.45 50.96
N HIS A 800 13.81 -32.70 51.14
CA HIS A 800 12.56 -32.97 51.87
C HIS A 800 12.61 -32.35 53.28
N THR A 801 13.72 -32.52 53.97
CA THR A 801 13.91 -32.05 55.34
C THR A 801 13.89 -30.52 55.41
N LEU A 802 14.58 -29.83 54.48
CA LEU A 802 14.55 -28.37 54.40
C LEU A 802 13.12 -27.85 54.14
N ARG A 803 12.39 -28.49 53.22
CA ARG A 803 10.98 -28.15 52.96
C ARG A 803 10.11 -28.35 54.18
N GLN A 804 10.29 -29.45 54.92
CA GLN A 804 9.52 -29.72 56.13
C GLN A 804 9.74 -28.61 57.18
N TYR A 805 10.98 -28.14 57.37
CA TYR A 805 11.26 -27.02 58.26
C TYR A 805 10.61 -25.70 57.83
N ALA A 806 10.46 -25.48 56.53
CA ALA A 806 9.72 -24.33 56.02
C ALA A 806 8.22 -24.41 56.30
N LEU A 807 7.60 -25.57 56.03
CA LEU A 807 6.18 -25.81 56.28
C LEU A 807 5.80 -25.77 57.77
N GLU A 808 6.69 -26.23 58.65
CA GLU A 808 6.51 -26.17 60.11
C GLU A 808 6.79 -24.76 60.69
N GLY A 809 7.15 -23.79 59.83
CA GLY A 809 7.47 -22.43 60.23
C GLY A 809 8.65 -22.37 61.20
N LEU A 810 9.69 -23.18 60.94
CA LEU A 810 10.94 -23.20 61.70
C LEU A 810 12.05 -22.36 61.04
N ALA A 811 12.06 -22.32 59.70
CA ALA A 811 13.04 -21.58 58.91
C ALA A 811 12.47 -21.23 57.53
N SER A 812 13.06 -20.26 56.83
CA SER A 812 12.78 -20.03 55.41
C SER A 812 14.05 -20.24 54.58
N PHE A 813 13.87 -20.59 53.30
CA PHE A 813 14.98 -20.88 52.38
C PHE A 813 14.78 -20.15 51.06
N ILE A 814 15.86 -19.60 50.51
CA ILE A 814 15.93 -19.13 49.13
C ILE A 814 17.13 -19.77 48.46
N TYR A 815 16.92 -20.26 47.24
CA TYR A 815 17.94 -20.96 46.46
C TYR A 815 18.31 -20.13 45.24
N ALA A 816 19.60 -19.94 44.97
CA ALA A 816 20.09 -19.29 43.76
C ALA A 816 21.03 -20.21 42.99
N GLY A 817 20.88 -20.29 41.67
CA GLY A 817 21.84 -21.01 40.82
C GLY A 817 21.58 -20.89 39.33
N THR A 818 22.17 -21.80 38.55
CA THR A 818 22.09 -21.83 37.09
C THR A 818 20.85 -22.57 36.56
N TYR A 819 20.59 -22.50 35.25
CA TYR A 819 19.42 -23.13 34.60
C TYR A 819 19.29 -24.63 34.85
N ASP A 820 20.41 -25.28 35.11
CA ASP A 820 20.51 -26.69 35.47
C ASP A 820 19.55 -27.13 36.58
N ILE A 821 19.07 -26.20 37.41
CA ILE A 821 18.09 -26.44 38.46
C ILE A 821 16.73 -26.87 37.88
N LYS A 822 16.30 -26.33 36.73
CA LYS A 822 15.04 -26.76 36.10
C LYS A 822 15.10 -28.19 35.61
N ALA A 823 16.21 -28.55 34.96
CA ALA A 823 16.46 -29.92 34.55
C ALA A 823 16.50 -30.84 35.78
N LEU A 824 17.18 -30.42 36.85
CA LEU A 824 17.26 -31.15 38.12
C LEU A 824 15.87 -31.43 38.73
N ILE A 825 14.97 -30.45 38.75
CA ILE A 825 13.61 -30.62 39.29
C ILE A 825 12.81 -31.65 38.48
N LYS A 826 13.00 -31.70 37.15
CA LYS A 826 12.27 -32.62 36.25
C LYS A 826 12.90 -34.01 36.14
N ASP A 827 14.16 -34.17 36.53
CA ASP A 827 14.91 -35.41 36.34
C ASP A 827 14.50 -36.48 37.36
N GLN A 828 13.97 -37.59 36.84
CA GLN A 828 13.55 -38.76 37.61
C GLN A 828 14.73 -39.41 38.37
N LYS A 829 15.97 -39.26 37.89
CA LYS A 829 17.18 -39.80 38.52
C LYS A 829 17.35 -39.30 39.95
N TYR A 830 17.05 -38.03 40.20
CA TYR A 830 17.27 -37.39 41.50
C TYR A 830 16.03 -37.44 42.39
N GLY A 831 14.82 -37.65 41.84
CA GLY A 831 13.59 -37.85 42.63
C GLY A 831 13.17 -36.65 43.49
N ILE A 832 13.65 -35.45 43.17
CA ILE A 832 13.45 -34.23 43.96
C ILE A 832 12.23 -33.41 43.54
N THR A 833 11.57 -33.77 42.43
CA THR A 833 10.41 -33.04 41.88
C THR A 833 9.35 -32.82 42.95
N GLY A 834 9.01 -33.88 43.71
CA GLY A 834 8.07 -33.84 44.81
C GLY A 834 8.46 -32.94 45.98
N GLN A 835 9.76 -32.63 46.14
CA GLN A 835 10.31 -31.86 47.27
C GLN A 835 10.40 -30.36 47.03
N LEU A 836 10.27 -29.90 45.79
CA LEU A 836 10.32 -28.47 45.44
C LEU A 836 9.03 -28.00 44.74
N VAL A 837 7.95 -28.80 44.74
CA VAL A 837 6.64 -28.47 44.11
C VAL A 837 6.06 -27.13 44.59
N ASN A 838 6.32 -26.74 45.84
CA ASN A 838 5.80 -25.50 46.42
C ASN A 838 6.75 -24.30 46.23
N ALA A 839 7.87 -24.49 45.54
CA ALA A 839 8.85 -23.42 45.33
C ALA A 839 8.37 -22.47 44.23
N VAL A 840 8.63 -21.18 44.42
CA VAL A 840 8.36 -20.14 43.41
C VAL A 840 9.62 -19.96 42.57
N GLU A 841 9.54 -20.28 41.29
CA GLU A 841 10.65 -20.17 40.34
C GLU A 841 10.69 -18.76 39.72
N GLU A 842 11.82 -18.05 39.86
CA GLU A 842 12.04 -16.71 39.29
C GLU A 842 13.31 -16.67 38.42
N GLN A 843 13.18 -16.27 37.16
CA GLN A 843 14.28 -16.23 36.19
C GLN A 843 14.99 -14.88 36.18
N ILE A 844 16.27 -14.86 36.57
CA ILE A 844 17.10 -13.65 36.59
C ILE A 844 17.97 -13.59 35.33
N SER A 845 17.66 -12.64 34.45
CA SER A 845 18.28 -12.50 33.12
C SER A 845 18.57 -11.03 32.79
N GLU A 846 17.87 -10.41 31.85
CA GLU A 846 17.97 -8.99 31.50
C GLU A 846 17.34 -8.06 32.55
N ILE A 847 17.70 -6.77 32.52
CA ILE A 847 17.01 -5.70 33.24
C ILE A 847 16.16 -4.88 32.27
N SER A 848 15.26 -4.02 32.78
CA SER A 848 14.48 -3.15 31.90
C SER A 848 15.39 -2.14 31.17
N PRO A 849 15.04 -1.71 29.94
CA PRO A 849 15.82 -0.72 29.20
C PRO A 849 16.08 0.56 29.99
N SER A 850 15.07 1.05 30.72
CA SER A 850 15.23 2.23 31.59
C SER A 850 16.27 2.04 32.69
N ALA A 851 16.35 0.84 33.27
CA ALA A 851 17.32 0.53 34.32
C ALA A 851 18.72 0.31 33.76
N ALA A 852 18.83 -0.21 32.54
CA ALA A 852 20.08 -0.31 31.81
C ALA A 852 20.63 1.08 31.49
N GLU A 853 19.78 2.00 31.03
CA GLU A 853 20.17 3.40 30.80
C GLU A 853 20.65 4.10 32.09
N GLU A 854 19.97 3.89 33.23
CA GLU A 854 20.45 4.38 34.53
C GLU A 854 21.84 3.83 34.91
N LEU A 855 22.15 2.59 34.52
CA LEU A 855 23.45 1.95 34.78
C LEU A 855 24.55 2.49 33.86
N ILE A 856 24.21 2.81 32.60
CA ILE A 856 25.11 3.40 31.61
C ILE A 856 25.43 4.86 31.97
N THR A 857 24.46 5.60 32.49
CA THR A 857 24.56 7.05 32.75
C THR A 857 24.99 7.41 34.17
N VAL A 858 25.46 6.43 34.96
CA VAL A 858 25.76 6.60 36.40
C VAL A 858 26.82 7.69 36.70
N MET A 859 27.71 7.99 35.75
CA MET A 859 28.73 9.04 35.90
C MET A 859 28.20 10.46 35.65
N GLY A 860 26.97 10.61 35.17
CA GLY A 860 26.31 11.91 34.97
C GLY A 860 27.12 12.84 34.06
N GLU A 861 27.44 14.03 34.56
CA GLU A 861 28.16 15.05 33.78
C GLU A 861 29.65 14.78 33.60
N ARG A 862 30.24 13.84 34.36
CA ARG A 862 31.67 13.55 34.27
C ARG A 862 32.04 12.77 33.01
N LEU A 863 31.17 11.84 32.60
CA LEU A 863 31.29 11.06 31.38
C LEU A 863 29.89 10.83 30.81
N ARG A 864 29.62 11.34 29.61
CA ARG A 864 28.32 11.24 28.94
C ARG A 864 28.41 10.32 27.72
N PHE A 865 27.42 9.45 27.55
CA PHE A 865 27.22 8.70 26.31
C PHE A 865 26.17 9.42 25.47
N THR A 866 26.33 9.46 24.15
CA THR A 866 25.30 10.00 23.26
C THR A 866 24.13 9.03 23.13
N ASN A 867 22.97 9.49 22.68
CA ASN A 867 21.78 8.64 22.59
C ASN A 867 21.97 7.45 21.64
N GLU A 868 22.70 7.64 20.53
CA GLU A 868 23.02 6.55 19.61
C GLU A 868 23.99 5.55 20.23
N ALA A 869 24.98 6.01 21.01
CA ALA A 869 25.86 5.13 21.78
C ALA A 869 25.08 4.32 22.83
N ILE A 870 24.14 4.94 23.56
CA ILE A 870 23.28 4.24 24.54
C ILE A 870 22.44 3.18 23.84
N SER A 871 21.77 3.52 22.72
CA SER A 871 20.98 2.58 21.92
C SER A 871 21.83 1.39 21.44
N HIS A 872 23.07 1.64 21.06
CA HIS A 872 23.98 0.58 20.65
C HIS A 872 24.45 -0.29 21.82
N ILE A 873 24.70 0.27 23.01
CA ILE A 873 25.03 -0.50 24.22
C ILE A 873 23.90 -1.46 24.60
N HIS A 874 22.63 -1.06 24.47
CA HIS A 874 21.48 -1.96 24.68
C HIS A 874 21.61 -3.21 23.79
N THR A 875 21.90 -3.03 22.51
CA THR A 875 22.04 -4.12 21.53
C THR A 875 23.28 -4.98 21.82
N LEU A 876 24.42 -4.36 22.12
CA LEU A 876 25.67 -5.05 22.43
C LEU A 876 25.59 -5.90 23.69
N SER A 877 24.90 -5.42 24.72
CA SER A 877 24.83 -6.06 26.03
C SER A 877 23.63 -6.98 26.23
N GLY A 878 22.60 -6.90 25.38
CA GLY A 878 21.33 -7.60 25.57
C GLY A 878 20.65 -7.22 26.90
N ASP A 879 20.88 -6.00 27.39
CA ASP A 879 20.43 -5.50 28.69
C ASP A 879 20.85 -6.36 29.90
N VAL A 880 21.95 -7.10 29.77
CA VAL A 880 22.54 -7.85 30.88
C VAL A 880 23.49 -6.95 31.67
N PRO A 881 23.26 -6.73 32.99
CA PRO A 881 24.06 -5.80 33.79
C PRO A 881 25.57 -6.04 33.78
N TYR A 882 26.00 -7.29 33.62
CA TYR A 882 27.41 -7.65 33.54
C TYR A 882 28.06 -7.12 32.25
N PHE A 883 27.42 -7.30 31.10
CA PHE A 883 27.96 -6.84 29.82
C PHE A 883 27.90 -5.31 29.70
N ILE A 884 26.86 -4.66 30.24
CA ILE A 884 26.80 -3.19 30.35
C ILE A 884 28.02 -2.68 31.12
N GLN A 885 28.30 -3.27 32.29
CA GLN A 885 29.44 -2.84 33.13
C GLN A 885 30.78 -3.02 32.42
N ILE A 886 30.99 -4.13 31.71
CA ILE A 886 32.22 -4.35 30.93
C ILE A 886 32.36 -3.27 29.86
N ILE A 887 31.34 -3.06 29.02
CA ILE A 887 31.38 -2.10 27.92
C ILE A 887 31.65 -0.69 28.48
N CYS A 888 30.87 -0.24 29.45
CA CYS A 888 31.02 1.09 30.04
C CYS A 888 32.36 1.27 30.76
N LYS A 889 32.90 0.24 31.41
CA LYS A 889 34.24 0.27 32.03
C LYS A 889 35.31 0.58 30.98
N TYR A 890 35.33 -0.16 29.88
CA TYR A 890 36.35 0.03 28.84
C TYR A 890 36.16 1.33 28.05
N CYS A 891 34.91 1.78 27.84
CA CYS A 891 34.65 3.13 27.32
C CYS A 891 35.15 4.21 28.29
N GLY A 892 35.00 4.02 29.60
CA GLY A 892 35.56 4.91 30.61
C GLY A 892 37.09 4.94 30.59
N LEU A 893 37.75 3.79 30.43
CA LEU A 893 39.20 3.72 30.28
C LEU A 893 39.70 4.42 29.02
N PHE A 894 38.99 4.24 27.90
CA PHE A 894 39.25 4.95 26.66
C PHE A 894 39.09 6.48 26.84
N ALA A 895 38.04 6.92 27.53
CA ALA A 895 37.80 8.32 27.83
C ALA A 895 38.94 8.94 28.65
N VAL A 896 39.47 8.21 29.63
CA VAL A 896 40.64 8.63 30.42
C VAL A 896 41.89 8.71 29.54
N GLU A 897 42.15 7.69 28.72
CA GLU A 897 43.33 7.63 27.85
C GLU A 897 43.35 8.77 26.83
N LYS A 898 42.22 9.07 26.19
CA LYS A 898 42.09 10.11 25.15
C LYS A 898 41.63 11.47 25.70
N LYS A 899 41.50 11.62 27.02
CA LYS A 899 41.05 12.85 27.73
C LYS A 899 39.68 13.39 27.25
N ARG A 900 38.73 12.49 27.02
CA ARG A 900 37.38 12.80 26.54
C ARG A 900 36.35 12.75 27.65
N SER A 901 35.29 13.53 27.51
CA SER A 901 34.17 13.57 28.46
C SER A 901 32.88 13.03 27.84
N ILE A 902 32.89 12.82 26.51
CA ILE A 902 31.75 12.32 25.76
C ILE A 902 32.18 11.12 24.90
N ILE A 903 31.37 10.07 24.92
CA ILE A 903 31.54 8.88 24.09
C ILE A 903 30.35 8.79 23.15
N GLY A 904 30.61 8.99 21.86
CA GLY A 904 29.64 8.78 20.80
C GLY A 904 29.66 7.34 20.30
N TYR A 905 28.83 7.08 19.29
CA TYR A 905 28.76 5.80 18.60
C TYR A 905 30.12 5.37 17.99
N PRO A 906 30.89 6.24 17.30
CA PRO A 906 32.16 5.82 16.68
C PRO A 906 33.21 5.41 17.71
N GLU A 907 33.28 6.13 18.85
CA GLU A 907 34.21 5.79 19.93
C GLU A 907 33.84 4.47 20.60
N LEU A 908 32.55 4.27 20.86
CA LEU A 908 32.04 3.01 21.37
C LEU A 908 32.41 1.85 20.44
N GLU A 909 32.12 1.97 19.14
CA GLU A 909 32.43 0.95 18.14
C GLU A 909 33.93 0.64 18.06
N TYR A 910 34.79 1.66 18.13
CA TYR A 910 36.24 1.46 18.21
C TYR A 910 36.65 0.62 19.43
N VAL A 911 36.09 0.92 20.61
CA VAL A 911 36.33 0.13 21.82
C VAL A 911 35.84 -1.31 21.64
N ILE A 912 34.64 -1.52 21.11
CA ILE A 912 34.08 -2.87 20.87
C ILE A 912 34.94 -3.69 19.93
N LYS A 913 35.44 -3.09 18.84
CA LYS A 913 36.34 -3.76 17.88
C LYS A 913 37.63 -4.24 18.55
N ILE A 914 38.18 -3.48 19.50
CA ILE A 914 39.32 -3.93 20.31
C ILE A 914 38.92 -5.06 21.27
N LEU A 915 37.82 -4.90 22.00
CA LEU A 915 37.33 -5.89 22.98
C LEU A 915 37.07 -7.26 22.36
N THR A 916 36.54 -7.28 21.14
CA THR A 916 36.18 -8.49 20.39
C THR A 916 37.34 -9.10 19.61
N GLY A 917 38.46 -8.37 19.48
CA GLY A 917 39.64 -8.80 18.70
C GLY A 917 39.55 -8.51 17.21
N GLU A 918 38.59 -7.70 16.76
CA GLU A 918 38.47 -7.25 15.36
C GLU A 918 39.55 -6.24 14.96
N HIS A 919 40.09 -5.50 15.93
CA HIS A 919 41.14 -4.51 15.73
C HIS A 919 42.31 -4.73 16.69
N GLU A 920 43.54 -4.54 16.22
CA GLU A 920 44.73 -4.58 17.07
C GLU A 920 44.74 -3.42 18.07
N TYR A 921 45.17 -3.68 19.30
CA TYR A 921 45.29 -2.65 20.33
C TYR A 921 46.68 -2.00 20.29
N GLU A 922 46.76 -0.71 20.63
CA GLU A 922 48.04 0.01 20.71
C GLU A 922 48.86 -0.47 21.92
N GLN A 923 50.18 -0.61 21.76
CA GLN A 923 51.06 -0.97 22.87
C GLN A 923 50.97 0.07 24.00
N GLY A 924 50.52 -0.37 25.18
CA GLY A 924 50.33 0.49 26.36
C GLY A 924 48.94 1.11 26.50
N SER A 925 47.99 0.80 25.60
CA SER A 925 46.59 1.22 25.75
C SER A 925 45.95 0.60 27.00
N MET A 926 45.01 1.34 27.61
CA MET A 926 44.20 0.84 28.71
C MET A 926 43.07 -0.08 28.24
N VAL A 927 42.74 -0.06 26.94
CA VAL A 927 41.72 -0.92 26.32
C VAL A 927 42.40 -2.15 25.74
N MET A 928 41.97 -3.33 26.19
CA MET A 928 42.57 -4.62 25.81
C MET A 928 41.48 -5.62 25.41
N PRO A 929 41.78 -6.62 24.57
CA PRO A 929 40.85 -7.68 24.21
C PRO A 929 40.28 -8.41 25.43
N LEU A 930 39.04 -8.86 25.31
CA LEU A 930 38.39 -9.63 26.37
C LEU A 930 39.06 -11.01 26.54
N PRO A 931 39.29 -11.48 27.78
CA PRO A 931 39.80 -12.82 28.02
C PRO A 931 38.92 -13.94 27.43
N GLU A 932 39.54 -15.07 27.07
CA GLU A 932 38.84 -16.20 26.43
C GLU A 932 37.64 -16.74 27.22
N ASN A 933 37.69 -16.66 28.56
CA ASN A 933 36.70 -17.25 29.45
C ASN A 933 35.59 -16.26 29.87
N VAL A 934 35.53 -15.04 29.32
CA VAL A 934 34.56 -14.00 29.73
C VAL A 934 33.11 -14.44 29.50
N PHE A 935 32.84 -15.10 28.39
CA PHE A 935 31.50 -15.56 28.01
C PHE A 935 31.20 -16.99 28.47
N GLN A 936 32.19 -17.70 29.00
CA GLN A 936 32.05 -19.07 29.48
C GLN A 936 31.12 -19.12 30.71
N ASN A 937 30.26 -20.14 30.73
CA ASN A 937 29.19 -20.38 31.71
C ASN A 937 28.13 -19.26 31.77
N ASN A 938 28.17 -18.28 30.86
CA ASN A 938 27.15 -17.25 30.68
C ASN A 938 26.49 -17.44 29.31
N MET A 939 27.21 -17.27 28.21
CA MET A 939 26.64 -17.41 26.86
C MET A 939 26.83 -18.80 26.26
N PHE A 940 27.88 -19.51 26.65
CA PHE A 940 28.14 -20.89 26.24
C PHE A 940 28.78 -21.68 27.39
N SER A 941 28.58 -23.00 27.42
CA SER A 941 29.19 -23.89 28.42
C SER A 941 29.90 -25.06 27.75
N PRO A 942 31.10 -25.47 28.23
CA PRO A 942 31.73 -26.71 27.76
C PRO A 942 30.93 -27.97 28.08
N ALA A 943 29.97 -27.90 29.02
CA ALA A 943 29.08 -29.01 29.36
C ALA A 943 27.88 -29.13 28.40
N ASP A 944 27.65 -28.14 27.54
CA ASP A 944 26.54 -28.18 26.58
C ASP A 944 26.81 -29.20 25.46
N PRO A 945 25.75 -29.76 24.84
CA PRO A 945 25.91 -30.57 23.64
C PRO A 945 26.69 -29.81 22.57
N LYS A 946 27.59 -30.50 21.86
CA LYS A 946 28.45 -29.89 20.84
C LYS A 946 27.64 -29.22 19.72
N GLU A 947 26.45 -29.72 19.45
CA GLU A 947 25.46 -29.16 18.51
C GLU A 947 25.13 -27.69 18.80
N VAL A 948 25.16 -27.29 20.07
CA VAL A 948 24.88 -25.91 20.53
C VAL A 948 25.95 -24.95 20.01
N ASN A 949 27.23 -25.31 20.12
CA ASN A 949 28.34 -24.49 19.63
C ASN A 949 28.27 -24.34 18.10
N VAL A 950 27.91 -25.41 17.40
CA VAL A 950 27.73 -25.38 15.94
C VAL A 950 26.59 -24.45 15.54
N LEU A 951 25.48 -24.44 16.30
CA LEU A 951 24.37 -23.51 16.07
C LEU A 951 24.77 -22.05 16.30
N ILE A 952 25.45 -21.75 17.40
CA ILE A 952 25.98 -20.40 17.69
C ILE A 952 26.91 -19.94 16.54
N THR A 953 27.82 -20.83 16.11
CA THR A 953 28.75 -20.55 15.01
C THR A 953 28.01 -20.34 13.69
N SER A 954 26.94 -21.10 13.43
CA SER A 954 26.10 -20.94 12.24
C SER A 954 25.40 -19.57 12.21
N LEU A 955 24.84 -19.13 13.35
CA LEU A 955 24.19 -17.82 13.48
C LEU A 955 25.20 -16.66 13.33
N ALA A 956 26.41 -16.82 13.89
CA ALA A 956 27.49 -15.85 13.72
C ALA A 956 27.97 -15.79 12.26
N TYR A 957 28.09 -16.94 11.60
CA TYR A 957 28.51 -17.05 10.19
C TYR A 957 27.56 -16.30 9.24
N PHE A 958 26.24 -16.49 9.39
CA PHE A 958 25.24 -15.78 8.57
C PHE A 958 25.19 -14.27 8.79
N ASN A 959 25.82 -13.79 9.87
CA ASN A 959 25.88 -12.39 10.26
C ASN A 959 27.30 -11.81 10.21
N ARG A 960 28.22 -12.47 9.51
CA ARG A 960 29.63 -12.05 9.45
C ARG A 960 29.83 -10.73 8.73
N GLU A 961 29.05 -10.48 7.68
CA GLU A 961 29.09 -9.23 6.89
C GLU A 961 28.21 -8.13 7.48
N ASN A 962 27.25 -8.49 8.33
CA ASN A 962 26.34 -7.56 9.02
C ASN A 962 26.85 -7.29 10.44
N ILE A 963 27.98 -6.59 10.54
CA ILE A 963 28.67 -6.34 11.82
C ILE A 963 27.83 -5.47 12.75
N GLU A 964 27.17 -4.43 12.22
CA GLU A 964 26.48 -3.41 13.01
C GLU A 964 25.09 -3.85 13.49
N ASN A 965 24.38 -4.68 12.71
CA ASN A 965 23.02 -5.13 13.01
C ASN A 965 22.79 -6.59 12.61
N GLN A 966 22.49 -7.44 13.59
CA GLN A 966 22.23 -8.86 13.35
C GLN A 966 20.89 -9.07 12.61
N ARG A 967 20.92 -9.76 11.47
CA ARG A 967 19.72 -10.26 10.79
C ARG A 967 19.18 -11.53 11.45
N GLY A 968 17.88 -11.71 11.36
CA GLY A 968 17.23 -12.96 11.71
C GLY A 968 17.63 -14.05 10.72
N VAL A 969 17.99 -15.23 11.24
CA VAL A 969 18.31 -16.40 10.43
C VAL A 969 17.17 -17.40 10.53
N GLY A 970 16.62 -17.79 9.38
CA GLY A 970 15.50 -18.73 9.31
C GLY A 970 15.91 -20.18 9.55
N MET A 971 14.95 -20.99 10.00
CA MET A 971 15.13 -22.44 10.18
C MET A 971 15.58 -23.15 8.88
N VAL A 972 15.06 -22.70 7.73
CA VAL A 972 15.38 -23.28 6.41
C VAL A 972 16.85 -23.05 6.06
N GLU A 973 17.36 -21.84 6.25
CA GLU A 973 18.77 -21.49 5.98
C GLU A 973 19.73 -22.31 6.85
N LEU A 974 19.40 -22.48 8.13
CA LEU A 974 20.17 -23.30 9.05
C LEU A 974 20.18 -24.78 8.63
N GLN A 975 19.02 -25.32 8.22
CA GLN A 975 18.91 -26.69 7.73
C GLN A 975 19.71 -26.92 6.45
N GLU A 976 19.65 -25.98 5.49
CA GLU A 976 20.43 -26.05 4.25
C GLU A 976 21.94 -26.04 4.52
N LEU A 977 22.40 -25.20 5.44
CA LEU A 977 23.80 -25.13 5.84
C LEU A 977 24.28 -26.47 6.43
N TRP A 978 23.53 -27.03 7.38
CA TRP A 978 23.90 -28.28 8.06
C TRP A 978 23.79 -29.50 7.12
N ALA A 979 22.81 -29.50 6.22
CA ALA A 979 22.67 -30.52 5.19
C ALA A 979 23.85 -30.50 4.20
N LYS A 980 24.26 -29.31 3.74
CA LYS A 980 25.40 -29.14 2.82
C LYS A 980 26.72 -29.63 3.42
N LYS A 981 26.82 -29.65 4.75
CA LYS A 981 28.00 -30.09 5.50
C LYS A 981 27.91 -31.55 5.98
N ASN A 982 26.92 -32.32 5.52
CA ASN A 982 26.75 -33.76 5.77
C ASN A 982 26.51 -34.18 7.25
N ILE A 983 25.93 -33.31 8.09
CA ILE A 983 25.60 -33.66 9.47
C ILE A 983 24.44 -34.67 9.51
N GLN A 984 24.61 -35.81 10.19
CA GLN A 984 23.54 -36.80 10.36
C GLN A 984 22.47 -36.35 11.37
N ALA A 985 21.21 -36.69 11.11
CA ALA A 985 20.07 -36.33 11.97
C ALA A 985 19.97 -34.83 12.32
N PHE A 986 20.46 -33.96 11.44
CA PHE A 986 20.57 -32.52 11.69
C PHE A 986 19.26 -31.84 12.12
N ARG A 987 18.09 -32.32 11.65
CA ARG A 987 16.79 -31.72 12.01
C ARG A 987 16.46 -31.85 13.49
N SER A 988 16.67 -33.02 14.10
CA SER A 988 16.39 -33.20 15.54
C SER A 988 17.43 -32.49 16.38
N LYS A 989 18.71 -32.65 16.03
CA LYS A 989 19.84 -31.97 16.68
C LYS A 989 19.67 -30.45 16.72
N LEU A 990 19.23 -29.85 15.61
CA LEU A 990 19.04 -28.41 15.51
C LEU A 990 17.81 -27.93 16.30
N ALA A 991 16.72 -28.70 16.31
CA ALA A 991 15.55 -28.38 17.12
C ALA A 991 15.87 -28.40 18.62
N GLU A 992 16.57 -29.43 19.10
CA GLU A 992 17.01 -29.55 20.50
C GLU A 992 17.97 -28.42 20.90
N ALA A 993 18.92 -28.06 20.03
CA ALA A 993 19.85 -26.96 20.27
C ALA A 993 19.14 -25.60 20.32
N ILE A 994 18.17 -25.34 19.43
CA ILE A 994 17.36 -24.11 19.44
C ILE A 994 16.54 -24.03 20.73
N GLU A 995 15.85 -25.10 21.11
CA GLU A 995 15.02 -25.13 22.32
C GLU A 995 15.86 -24.83 23.57
N LEU A 996 17.04 -25.45 23.69
CA LEU A 996 17.95 -25.21 24.79
C LEU A 996 18.46 -23.76 24.84
N LEU A 997 18.85 -23.19 23.70
CA LEU A 997 19.35 -21.81 23.64
C LEU A 997 18.25 -20.77 23.89
N LEU A 998 17.01 -21.04 23.48
CA LEU A 998 15.85 -20.21 23.78
C LEU A 998 15.50 -20.24 25.26
N GLU A 999 15.50 -21.42 25.90
CA GLU A 999 15.24 -21.54 27.34
C GLU A 999 16.31 -20.78 28.15
N LYS A 1000 17.57 -20.84 27.71
CA LYS A 1000 18.69 -20.09 28.30
C LYS A 1000 18.67 -18.59 28.00
N LYS A 1001 17.84 -18.12 27.06
CA LYS A 1001 17.82 -16.76 26.50
C LYS A 1001 19.14 -16.31 25.85
N VAL A 1002 19.90 -17.26 25.30
CA VAL A 1002 21.11 -16.96 24.50
C VAL A 1002 20.73 -16.55 23.08
N ILE A 1003 19.63 -17.09 22.57
CA ILE A 1003 19.02 -16.65 21.30
C ILE A 1003 17.63 -16.09 21.55
N LEU A 1004 17.19 -15.21 20.66
CA LEU A 1004 15.86 -14.63 20.60
C LEU A 1004 15.15 -15.13 19.34
N GLN A 1005 13.87 -15.44 19.46
CA GLN A 1005 12.99 -15.81 18.36
C GLN A 1005 11.99 -14.67 18.10
N TYR A 1006 11.79 -14.35 16.83
CA TYR A 1006 10.74 -13.44 16.37
C TYR A 1006 10.21 -13.88 15.00
N GLU A 1007 9.11 -13.27 14.54
CA GLU A 1007 8.53 -13.55 13.23
C GLU A 1007 9.02 -12.55 12.18
N ASP A 1008 9.42 -13.07 11.03
CA ASP A 1008 9.76 -12.31 9.83
C ASP A 1008 9.05 -12.95 8.63
N ASP A 1009 8.22 -12.18 7.92
CA ASP A 1009 7.32 -12.67 6.85
C ASP A 1009 6.48 -13.92 7.22
N GLY A 1010 6.07 -14.03 8.50
CA GLY A 1010 5.28 -15.16 9.01
C GLY A 1010 6.09 -16.44 9.24
N LEU A 1011 7.43 -16.36 9.19
CA LEU A 1011 8.35 -17.44 9.50
C LEU A 1011 9.16 -17.12 10.77
N PRO A 1012 9.47 -18.13 11.61
CA PRO A 1012 10.32 -17.91 12.77
C PRO A 1012 11.78 -17.73 12.35
N VAL A 1013 12.39 -16.66 12.84
CA VAL A 1013 13.81 -16.35 12.67
C VAL A 1013 14.50 -16.19 14.02
N TYR A 1014 15.80 -16.47 14.04
CA TYR A 1014 16.61 -16.53 15.27
C TYR A 1014 17.81 -15.58 15.20
N LYS A 1015 18.12 -14.94 16.32
CA LYS A 1015 19.32 -14.11 16.51
C LYS A 1015 19.92 -14.28 17.90
N LEU A 1016 21.17 -13.88 18.12
CA LEU A 1016 21.81 -13.93 19.44
C LEU A 1016 21.32 -12.75 20.29
N SER A 1017 21.16 -12.96 21.60
CA SER A 1017 20.64 -11.93 22.50
C SER A 1017 21.66 -10.84 22.82
N VAL A 1018 22.96 -11.18 22.79
CA VAL A 1018 24.07 -10.28 23.13
C VAL A 1018 24.99 -10.14 21.91
N ASP A 1019 24.97 -8.97 21.27
CA ASP A 1019 25.74 -8.75 20.04
C ASP A 1019 27.26 -8.75 20.28
N LEU A 1020 27.70 -8.28 21.46
CA LEU A 1020 29.11 -8.36 21.87
C LEU A 1020 29.65 -9.80 21.84
N PHE A 1021 28.84 -10.77 22.28
CA PHE A 1021 29.20 -12.18 22.24
C PHE A 1021 29.26 -12.71 20.81
N ARG A 1022 28.31 -12.34 19.95
CA ARG A 1022 28.33 -12.73 18.53
C ARG A 1022 29.63 -12.30 17.86
N ARG A 1023 30.01 -11.03 18.02
CA ARG A 1023 31.22 -10.46 17.40
C ARG A 1023 32.48 -11.15 17.92
N TRP A 1024 32.60 -11.28 19.24
CA TRP A 1024 33.72 -12.00 19.86
C TRP A 1024 33.82 -13.46 19.39
N TRP A 1025 32.70 -14.20 19.36
CA TRP A 1025 32.64 -15.59 18.89
C TRP A 1025 33.03 -15.69 17.41
N GLY A 1026 32.55 -14.78 16.57
CA GLY A 1026 32.88 -14.75 15.14
C GLY A 1026 34.37 -14.59 14.83
N GLN A 1027 35.12 -13.91 15.71
CA GLN A 1027 36.58 -13.78 15.57
C GLN A 1027 37.33 -14.99 16.12
N HIS A 1028 36.96 -15.50 17.30
CA HIS A 1028 37.69 -16.58 17.97
C HIS A 1028 37.32 -17.98 17.40
N HIS A 1029 36.12 -18.14 16.87
CA HIS A 1029 35.59 -19.35 16.23
C HIS A 1029 35.23 -19.09 14.75
N ASN A 1030 36.18 -18.55 14.01
CA ASN A 1030 35.97 -18.08 12.63
C ASN A 1030 35.82 -19.20 11.58
N ASP A 1031 36.23 -20.43 11.91
CA ASP A 1031 36.20 -21.60 11.04
C ASP A 1031 34.98 -22.48 11.33
N LEU A 1032 33.92 -22.23 10.56
CA LEU A 1032 32.69 -23.00 10.61
C LEU A 1032 32.92 -24.51 10.35
N THR A 1033 33.89 -24.88 9.52
CA THR A 1033 34.12 -26.30 9.19
C THR A 1033 34.72 -27.03 10.38
N ARG A 1034 35.69 -26.41 11.06
CA ARG A 1034 36.31 -26.97 12.27
C ARG A 1034 35.30 -27.21 13.39
N GLU A 1035 34.34 -26.31 13.59
CA GLU A 1035 33.28 -26.49 14.60
C GLU A 1035 32.28 -27.58 14.19
N ILE A 1036 31.88 -27.64 12.91
CA ILE A 1036 30.99 -28.68 12.40
C ILE A 1036 31.62 -30.07 12.49
N ASP A 1037 32.93 -30.20 12.25
CA ASP A 1037 33.66 -31.47 12.36
C ASP A 1037 33.59 -32.08 13.77
N THR A 1038 33.21 -31.30 14.80
CA THR A 1038 33.07 -31.81 16.16
C THR A 1038 31.81 -32.67 16.38
N ILE A 1039 30.84 -32.61 15.46
CA ILE A 1039 29.54 -33.31 15.53
C ILE A 1039 29.24 -34.23 14.32
N LEU A 1040 30.16 -34.29 13.35
CA LEU A 1040 30.20 -35.33 12.30
C LEU A 1040 30.65 -36.66 12.91
#